data_AF-A0A261FPL9-F1
#
_entry.id   AF-A0A261FPL9-F1
#
_cell.length_a   1.000
_cell.length_b   1.000
_cell.length_c   1.000
_cell.angle_alpha   90.00
_cell.angle_beta   90.00
_cell.angle_gamma   90.00
#
_symmetry.space_group_name_H-M   'P 1'
#
loop_
_entity.id
_entity.type
_entity.pdbx_description
1 polymer ?
#
loop_
_entity_poly.entity_id
_entity_poly.type
_entity_poly.pdbx_seq_one_letter_code
_entity_poly.pdbx_strand_id
1 'polypeptide(L)'
;MVQPMPQSTAPHAVRPDDATQPAKPRYSSVQILLLILGVSLVTIAVLAFASVAYDMLGDIGRALCIGVVGLVALAAGALLARWLRVTAEGLTWAGLAALTIDAILIGRMPIVMIRVPSGFASGIIVLLLTFVALTLRRIPIPERSVVTAEASGYGTPAAPPNGGPSAFSPSHTPATVPDHPGAPNQSAPATTPAKSHGIPLRAYSLYATFSLPCAMVLLMTDLPLWDSGVRNTLAAAAAALVASIAAAVIHTDRRSRTSDFEWLASLITAMLLLTPLSFSMFGTASDGEPFAVATAICGIIPAIWALVLIAAHRRVSWGNGRPFTALLRVPPTVGFFWTCTAISVPLHRALDPTLSGDAVARMAAYLPSVAVGAVAISLGCLLPRSGRCTAISPAERTAASGVGSFILAVISVSEFSRDDLPSLVTAMAAFIVMLTVCVIAELRAANPLPVQPSPSEPTVQPAPTAQPIPTAQPMPAMSTVPQQPEHRTRGLDRPVVLATWITGSVAVILVLWSWAVSRPYAPADLIAMLIGAATLIVGVHRLAVNPRLRSWPALWLPLTLLMAPPLLMSWYESPSFPRMLALFAIALCTVLIGALRGLQAPLLYGTVVLVAHVLTVIWPWLAEFSRQYWWVWLLIGGVLLIVVAARYEASLKSLRTFGVRISELR
;
A
#
# COMPACT_ATOMS: atom_id res chain seq x y z
N MET A 1 -17.59 18.22 66.97
CA MET A 1 -17.18 17.54 65.72
C MET A 1 -18.42 17.36 64.86
N VAL A 2 -18.64 18.27 63.91
CA VAL A 2 -19.80 18.24 63.01
C VAL A 2 -19.30 17.70 61.67
N GLN A 3 -19.76 16.52 61.28
CA GLN A 3 -19.49 15.93 59.96
C GLN A 3 -20.20 16.79 58.89
N PRO A 4 -19.50 17.20 57.81
CA PRO A 4 -20.16 17.86 56.70
C PRO A 4 -20.98 16.85 55.89
N MET A 5 -22.23 17.19 55.62
CA MET A 5 -23.12 16.42 54.76
C MET A 5 -22.58 16.32 53.33
N PRO A 6 -22.80 15.19 52.62
CA PRO A 6 -22.44 15.05 51.22
C PRO A 6 -23.24 16.03 50.37
N GLN A 7 -22.53 16.91 49.66
CA GLN A 7 -23.11 17.81 48.68
C GLN A 7 -23.75 17.00 47.55
N SER A 8 -25.07 17.12 47.43
CA SER A 8 -25.84 16.66 46.28
C SER A 8 -25.32 17.35 45.02
N THR A 9 -24.61 16.59 44.19
CA THR A 9 -24.13 17.04 42.89
C THR A 9 -25.33 17.12 41.97
N ALA A 10 -25.75 18.35 41.65
CA ALA A 10 -26.78 18.59 40.65
C ALA A 10 -26.37 17.95 39.31
N PRO A 11 -27.27 17.24 38.61
CA PRO A 11 -26.95 16.62 37.34
C PRO A 11 -26.55 17.71 36.34
N HIS A 12 -25.33 17.60 35.79
CA HIS A 12 -24.88 18.43 34.68
C HIS A 12 -25.93 18.36 33.56
N ALA A 13 -26.49 19.52 33.21
CA ALA A 13 -27.36 19.68 32.06
C ALA A 13 -26.58 19.25 30.81
N VAL A 14 -26.89 18.05 30.31
CA VAL A 14 -26.36 17.51 29.06
C VAL A 14 -26.81 18.45 27.94
N ARG A 15 -25.83 19.01 27.21
CA ARG A 15 -26.07 19.91 26.08
C ARG A 15 -26.91 19.15 25.03
N PRO A 16 -28.05 19.70 24.54
CA PRO A 16 -28.95 19.00 23.62
C PRO A 16 -28.30 18.56 22.29
N ASP A 17 -27.14 19.10 21.94
CA ASP A 17 -26.47 18.85 20.66
C ASP A 17 -25.67 17.52 20.60
N ASP A 18 -25.46 16.83 21.73
CA ASP A 18 -24.75 15.53 21.77
C ASP A 18 -25.70 14.32 21.66
N ALA A 19 -27.01 14.54 21.76
CA ALA A 19 -28.02 13.49 21.70
C ALA A 19 -28.54 13.35 20.27
N THR A 20 -27.81 12.64 19.40
CA THR A 20 -28.27 11.87 18.20
C THR A 20 -27.21 11.82 17.10
N GLN A 21 -25.98 11.39 17.39
CA GLN A 21 -25.22 10.71 16.33
C GLN A 21 -25.76 9.28 16.23
N PRO A 22 -26.43 8.90 15.12
CA PRO A 22 -26.94 7.55 14.95
C PRO A 22 -25.77 6.57 15.08
N ALA A 23 -25.90 5.65 16.04
CA ALA A 23 -24.87 4.66 16.33
C ALA A 23 -24.53 3.90 15.05
N LYS A 24 -23.26 4.01 14.63
CA LYS A 24 -22.74 3.32 13.44
C LYS A 24 -23.06 1.82 13.55
N PRO A 25 -23.73 1.20 12.55
CA PRO A 25 -24.11 -0.20 12.64
C PRO A 25 -22.85 -1.06 12.84
N ARG A 26 -22.80 -1.73 14.00
CA ARG A 26 -21.74 -2.70 14.31
C ARG A 26 -22.07 -3.98 13.56
N TYR A 27 -21.38 -4.22 12.45
CA TYR A 27 -21.43 -5.51 11.78
C TYR A 27 -21.03 -6.60 12.78
N SER A 28 -21.86 -7.62 12.90
CA SER A 28 -21.60 -8.78 13.76
C SER A 28 -20.33 -9.47 13.27
N SER A 29 -19.39 -9.77 14.18
CA SER A 29 -18.19 -10.55 13.88
C SER A 29 -18.51 -11.88 13.18
N VAL A 30 -19.72 -12.42 13.40
CA VAL A 30 -20.22 -13.63 12.73
C VAL A 30 -20.51 -13.40 11.25
N GLN A 31 -21.04 -12.22 10.88
CA GLN A 31 -21.29 -11.87 9.49
C GLN A 31 -19.98 -11.71 8.72
N ILE A 32 -18.97 -11.10 9.35
CA ILE A 32 -17.62 -10.98 8.77
C ILE A 32 -16.98 -12.37 8.63
N LEU A 33 -17.12 -13.23 9.64
CA LEU A 33 -16.61 -14.61 9.60
C LEU A 33 -17.27 -15.43 8.48
N LEU A 34 -18.59 -15.34 8.33
CA LEU A 34 -19.33 -16.04 7.27
C LEU A 34 -18.97 -15.52 5.88
N LEU A 35 -18.75 -14.22 5.73
CA LEU A 35 -18.28 -13.62 4.47
C LEU A 35 -16.88 -14.13 4.13
N ILE A 36 -15.95 -14.11 5.08
CA ILE A 36 -14.58 -14.60 4.88
C ILE A 36 -14.61 -16.09 4.56
N LEU A 37 -15.36 -16.90 5.32
CA LEU A 37 -15.49 -18.33 5.10
C LEU A 37 -16.09 -18.63 3.72
N GLY A 38 -17.18 -17.95 3.35
CA GLY A 38 -17.83 -18.12 2.04
C GLY A 38 -16.91 -17.75 0.88
N VAL A 39 -16.21 -16.63 0.97
CA VAL A 39 -15.23 -16.21 -0.06
C VAL A 39 -14.07 -17.19 -0.14
N SER A 40 -13.49 -17.60 1.00
CA SER A 40 -12.41 -18.61 1.02
C SER A 40 -12.87 -19.94 0.42
N LEU A 41 -14.10 -20.38 0.71
CA LEU A 41 -14.60 -21.67 0.24
C LEU A 41 -14.93 -21.65 -1.25
N VAL A 42 -15.51 -20.55 -1.75
CA VAL A 42 -15.67 -20.33 -3.20
C VAL A 42 -14.30 -20.27 -3.88
N THR A 43 -13.30 -19.64 -3.26
CA THR A 43 -11.94 -19.57 -3.81
C THR A 43 -11.30 -20.95 -3.88
N ILE A 44 -11.43 -21.77 -2.84
CA ILE A 44 -10.94 -23.17 -2.82
C ILE A 44 -11.66 -24.01 -3.87
N ALA A 45 -12.99 -23.87 -3.99
CA ALA A 45 -13.75 -24.59 -5.01
C ALA A 45 -13.33 -24.19 -6.42
N VAL A 46 -13.14 -22.89 -6.68
CA VAL A 46 -12.62 -22.37 -7.95
C VAL A 46 -11.21 -22.88 -8.21
N LEU A 47 -10.33 -22.93 -7.22
CA LEU A 47 -8.97 -23.47 -7.37
C LEU A 47 -8.97 -24.98 -7.66
N ALA A 48 -9.81 -25.76 -6.98
CA ALA A 48 -9.96 -27.19 -7.22
C ALA A 48 -10.53 -27.46 -8.62
N PHE A 49 -11.57 -26.72 -9.02
CA PHE A 49 -12.17 -26.85 -10.34
C PHE A 49 -11.22 -26.38 -11.44
N ALA A 50 -10.49 -25.29 -11.20
CA ALA A 50 -9.44 -24.80 -12.08
C ALA A 50 -8.32 -25.82 -12.22
N SER A 51 -7.89 -26.48 -11.13
CA SER A 51 -6.86 -27.54 -11.16
C SER A 51 -7.31 -28.77 -11.97
N VAL A 52 -8.57 -29.19 -11.83
CA VAL A 52 -9.11 -30.33 -12.59
C VAL A 52 -9.34 -29.96 -14.06
N ALA A 53 -9.87 -28.76 -14.32
CA ALA A 53 -10.00 -28.23 -15.67
C ALA A 53 -8.63 -28.03 -16.34
N TYR A 54 -7.59 -27.70 -15.55
CA TYR A 54 -6.23 -27.53 -16.02
C TYR A 54 -5.71 -28.81 -16.69
N ASP A 55 -5.86 -29.98 -16.08
CA ASP A 55 -5.35 -31.23 -16.66
C ASP A 55 -6.18 -31.73 -17.86
N MET A 56 -7.47 -31.37 -17.93
CA MET A 56 -8.40 -31.94 -18.92
C MET A 56 -8.53 -31.11 -20.22
N LEU A 57 -8.43 -29.77 -20.17
CA LEU A 57 -8.82 -28.90 -21.29
C LEU A 57 -7.69 -28.57 -22.29
N GLY A 58 -6.44 -28.94 -21.99
CA GLY A 58 -5.27 -28.50 -22.76
C GLY A 58 -5.09 -26.97 -22.78
N ASP A 59 -4.04 -26.47 -23.43
CA ASP A 59 -3.71 -25.03 -23.38
C ASP A 59 -4.77 -24.14 -24.03
N ILE A 60 -5.43 -24.64 -25.08
CA ILE A 60 -6.50 -23.91 -25.78
C ILE A 60 -7.75 -23.76 -24.89
N GLY A 61 -8.21 -24.86 -24.29
CA GLY A 61 -9.40 -24.81 -23.43
C GLY A 61 -9.16 -24.03 -22.14
N ARG A 62 -7.92 -24.05 -21.61
CA ARG A 62 -7.51 -23.21 -20.47
C ARG A 62 -7.69 -21.72 -20.79
N ALA A 63 -7.12 -21.27 -21.91
CA ALA A 63 -7.21 -19.89 -22.30
C ALA A 63 -8.66 -19.47 -22.57
N LEU A 64 -9.42 -20.27 -23.32
CA LEU A 64 -10.84 -19.99 -23.59
C LEU A 64 -11.65 -19.82 -22.30
N CYS A 65 -11.44 -20.70 -21.30
CA CYS A 65 -12.14 -20.63 -20.03
C CYS A 65 -11.78 -19.36 -19.25
N ILE A 66 -10.49 -19.03 -19.13
CA ILE A 66 -10.01 -17.83 -18.42
C ILE A 66 -10.50 -16.56 -19.12
N GLY A 67 -10.43 -16.52 -20.45
CA GLY A 67 -10.93 -15.42 -21.27
C GLY A 67 -12.43 -15.19 -21.08
N VAL A 68 -13.26 -16.24 -21.14
CA VAL A 68 -14.71 -16.15 -20.92
C VAL A 68 -15.02 -15.68 -19.50
N VAL A 69 -14.41 -16.27 -18.47
CA VAL A 69 -14.61 -15.85 -17.08
C VAL A 69 -14.19 -14.40 -16.86
N GLY A 70 -13.06 -13.99 -17.45
CA GLY A 70 -12.57 -12.62 -17.40
C GLY A 70 -13.53 -11.61 -18.03
N LEU A 71 -14.05 -11.91 -19.22
CA LEU A 71 -15.05 -11.09 -19.92
C LEU A 71 -16.37 -11.00 -19.13
N VAL A 72 -16.86 -12.11 -18.60
CA VAL A 72 -18.08 -12.15 -17.78
C VAL A 72 -17.92 -11.32 -16.51
N ALA A 73 -16.79 -11.45 -15.81
CA ALA A 73 -16.49 -10.64 -14.63
C ALA A 73 -16.44 -9.14 -14.96
N LEU A 74 -15.82 -8.77 -16.08
CA LEU A 74 -15.74 -7.38 -16.53
C LEU A 74 -17.11 -6.80 -16.91
N ALA A 75 -17.95 -7.57 -17.61
CA ALA A 75 -19.31 -7.19 -17.95
C ALA A 75 -20.20 -7.06 -16.70
N ALA A 76 -20.14 -8.02 -15.78
CA ALA A 76 -20.84 -7.96 -14.52
C ALA A 76 -20.37 -6.78 -13.66
N GLY A 77 -19.08 -6.48 -13.64
CA GLY A 77 -18.51 -5.31 -12.96
C GLY A 77 -19.10 -4.01 -13.50
N ALA A 78 -19.16 -3.85 -14.82
CA ALA A 78 -19.79 -2.69 -15.46
C ALA A 78 -21.29 -2.58 -15.14
N LEU A 79 -22.03 -3.70 -15.17
CA LEU A 79 -23.47 -3.74 -14.87
C LEU A 79 -23.79 -3.45 -13.40
N LEU A 80 -22.93 -3.92 -12.49
CA LEU A 80 -23.03 -3.75 -11.03
C LEU A 80 -22.58 -2.37 -10.57
N ALA A 81 -21.82 -1.62 -11.38
CA ALA A 81 -21.24 -0.34 -11.01
C ALA A 81 -22.28 0.69 -10.54
N ARG A 82 -23.52 0.59 -11.05
CA ARG A 82 -24.66 1.44 -10.66
C ARG A 82 -25.31 1.07 -9.31
N TRP A 83 -25.07 -0.13 -8.78
CA TRP A 83 -25.73 -0.66 -7.58
C TRP A 83 -24.74 -0.90 -6.43
N LEU A 84 -23.62 -1.55 -6.74
CA LEU A 84 -22.67 -2.11 -5.79
C LEU A 84 -21.26 -1.70 -6.21
N ARG A 85 -20.93 -0.42 -6.07
CA ARG A 85 -19.67 0.15 -6.58
C ARG A 85 -18.42 -0.61 -6.09
N VAL A 86 -18.37 -0.99 -4.82
CA VAL A 86 -17.22 -1.72 -4.25
C VAL A 86 -17.07 -3.11 -4.87
N THR A 87 -18.18 -3.85 -5.01
CA THR A 87 -18.20 -5.16 -5.67
C THR A 87 -17.85 -5.04 -7.14
N ALA A 88 -18.35 -4.00 -7.82
CA ALA A 88 -18.03 -3.70 -9.21
C ALA A 88 -16.53 -3.42 -9.41
N GLU A 89 -15.90 -2.66 -8.50
CA GLU A 89 -14.44 -2.42 -8.54
C GLU A 89 -13.66 -3.72 -8.38
N GLY A 90 -14.02 -4.57 -7.41
CA GLY A 90 -13.38 -5.87 -7.19
C GLY A 90 -13.52 -6.82 -8.38
N LEU A 91 -14.73 -6.92 -8.95
CA LEU A 91 -15.00 -7.81 -10.07
C LEU A 91 -14.35 -7.34 -11.37
N THR A 92 -14.29 -6.02 -11.59
CA THR A 92 -13.57 -5.43 -12.72
C THR A 92 -12.07 -5.71 -12.62
N TRP A 93 -11.49 -5.61 -11.42
CA TRP A 93 -10.10 -5.97 -11.16
C TRP A 93 -9.81 -7.44 -11.47
N ALA A 94 -10.66 -8.34 -10.96
CA ALA A 94 -10.52 -9.77 -11.20
C ALA A 94 -10.62 -10.10 -12.70
N GLY A 95 -11.59 -9.51 -13.40
CA GLY A 95 -11.77 -9.70 -14.84
C GLY A 95 -10.58 -9.23 -15.67
N LEU A 96 -10.07 -8.02 -15.41
CA LEU A 96 -8.90 -7.48 -16.11
C LEU A 96 -7.62 -8.27 -15.82
N ALA A 97 -7.43 -8.73 -14.58
CA ALA A 97 -6.30 -9.59 -14.22
C ALA A 97 -6.37 -10.95 -14.94
N ALA A 98 -7.54 -11.60 -14.96
CA ALA A 98 -7.76 -12.85 -15.68
C ALA A 98 -7.47 -12.69 -17.18
N LEU A 99 -7.97 -11.63 -17.82
CA LEU A 99 -7.70 -11.36 -19.24
C LEU A 99 -6.22 -11.08 -19.54
N THR A 100 -5.49 -10.51 -18.59
CA THR A 100 -4.04 -10.28 -18.73
C THR A 100 -3.26 -11.58 -18.65
N ILE A 101 -3.66 -12.48 -17.74
CA ILE A 101 -3.08 -13.83 -17.66
C ILE A 101 -3.39 -14.61 -18.95
N ASP A 102 -4.62 -14.50 -19.43
CA ASP A 102 -5.07 -15.14 -20.67
C ASP A 102 -4.28 -14.64 -21.89
N ALA A 103 -3.98 -13.34 -21.96
CA ALA A 103 -3.13 -12.77 -23.01
C ALA A 103 -1.76 -13.46 -23.10
N ILE A 104 -1.14 -13.76 -21.95
CA ILE A 104 0.16 -14.46 -21.87
C ILE A 104 0.01 -15.92 -22.29
N LEU A 105 -1.07 -16.59 -21.91
CA LEU A 105 -1.35 -17.97 -22.32
C LEU A 105 -1.58 -18.07 -23.83
N ILE A 106 -2.37 -17.17 -24.40
CA ILE A 106 -2.63 -17.10 -25.85
C ILE A 106 -1.32 -16.90 -26.61
N GLY A 107 -0.44 -16.01 -26.14
CA GLY A 107 0.86 -15.79 -26.79
C GLY A 107 1.75 -17.04 -26.84
N ARG A 108 1.60 -17.96 -25.87
CA ARG A 108 2.36 -19.21 -25.79
C ARG A 108 1.74 -20.37 -26.57
N MET A 109 0.58 -20.18 -27.18
CA MET A 109 -0.06 -21.26 -27.94
C MET A 109 0.76 -21.60 -29.19
N PRO A 110 0.96 -22.90 -29.51
CA PRO A 110 1.72 -23.32 -30.69
C PRO A 110 1.22 -22.69 -32.00
N ILE A 111 -0.11 -22.57 -32.15
CA ILE A 111 -0.75 -21.97 -33.33
C ILE A 111 -0.36 -20.50 -33.52
N VAL A 112 -0.23 -19.76 -32.42
CA VAL A 112 0.16 -18.34 -32.44
C VAL A 112 1.66 -18.20 -32.67
N MET A 113 2.46 -19.04 -31.99
CA MET A 113 3.92 -19.02 -32.09
C MET A 113 4.45 -19.30 -33.50
N ILE A 114 3.69 -20.01 -34.35
CA ILE A 114 4.04 -20.22 -35.77
C ILE A 114 4.12 -18.90 -36.55
N ARG A 115 3.31 -17.90 -36.17
CA ARG A 115 3.17 -16.65 -36.94
C ARG A 115 3.80 -15.44 -36.27
N VAL A 116 3.78 -15.42 -34.93
CA VAL A 116 4.14 -14.23 -34.16
C VAL A 116 4.90 -14.66 -32.90
N PRO A 117 6.01 -13.98 -32.55
CA PRO A 117 6.68 -14.19 -31.28
C PRO A 117 5.73 -14.04 -30.07
N SER A 118 5.89 -14.90 -29.07
CA SER A 118 4.91 -15.08 -27.99
C SER A 118 4.69 -13.85 -27.10
N GLY A 119 5.76 -13.16 -26.73
CA GLY A 119 5.74 -11.90 -26.00
C GLY A 119 5.12 -10.78 -26.82
N PHE A 120 5.40 -10.71 -28.12
CA PHE A 120 4.82 -9.70 -29.01
C PHE A 120 3.29 -9.85 -29.10
N ALA A 121 2.79 -11.06 -29.32
CA ALA A 121 1.35 -11.34 -29.33
C ALA A 121 0.70 -10.98 -27.98
N SER A 122 1.30 -11.42 -26.86
CA SER A 122 0.83 -11.11 -25.50
C SER A 122 0.79 -9.60 -25.25
N GLY A 123 1.85 -8.88 -25.64
CA GLY A 123 1.97 -7.43 -25.47
C GLY A 123 0.91 -6.66 -26.24
N ILE A 124 0.61 -7.06 -27.49
CA ILE A 124 -0.50 -6.46 -28.26
C ILE A 124 -1.84 -6.67 -27.56
N ILE A 125 -2.13 -7.89 -27.09
CA ILE A 125 -3.40 -8.18 -26.43
C ILE A 125 -3.52 -7.35 -25.14
N VAL A 126 -2.45 -7.22 -24.34
CA VAL A 126 -2.47 -6.37 -23.13
C VAL A 126 -2.64 -4.89 -23.48
N LEU A 127 -2.06 -4.39 -24.57
CA LEU A 127 -2.32 -3.02 -25.05
C LEU A 127 -3.79 -2.83 -25.43
N LEU A 128 -4.38 -3.79 -26.14
CA LEU A 128 -5.80 -3.75 -26.51
C LEU A 128 -6.70 -3.76 -25.26
N LEU A 129 -6.42 -4.62 -24.28
CA LEU A 129 -7.13 -4.64 -22.99
C LEU A 129 -6.99 -3.31 -22.25
N THR A 130 -5.80 -2.71 -22.29
CA THR A 130 -5.56 -1.40 -21.68
C THR A 130 -6.38 -0.31 -22.37
N PHE A 131 -6.46 -0.36 -23.70
CA PHE A 131 -7.31 0.53 -24.48
C PHE A 131 -8.80 0.34 -24.14
N VAL A 132 -9.27 -0.89 -23.99
CA VAL A 132 -10.63 -1.21 -23.53
C VAL A 132 -10.89 -0.63 -22.13
N ALA A 133 -9.96 -0.81 -21.18
CA ALA A 133 -10.11 -0.22 -19.84
C ALA A 133 -10.19 1.33 -19.90
N LEU A 134 -9.33 1.97 -20.69
CA LEU A 134 -9.33 3.43 -20.86
C LEU A 134 -10.59 3.95 -21.58
N THR A 135 -11.16 3.18 -22.50
CA THR A 135 -12.43 3.54 -23.16
C THR A 135 -13.62 3.37 -22.21
N LEU A 136 -13.68 2.27 -21.45
CA LEU A 136 -14.71 2.07 -20.41
C LEU A 136 -14.66 3.13 -19.32
N ARG A 137 -13.47 3.61 -18.97
CA ARG A 137 -13.29 4.75 -18.05
C ARG A 137 -13.98 6.02 -18.54
N ARG A 138 -14.11 6.22 -19.86
CA ARG A 138 -14.76 7.42 -20.41
C ARG A 138 -16.28 7.36 -20.36
N ILE A 139 -16.88 6.20 -20.06
CA ILE A 139 -18.33 6.04 -19.99
C ILE A 139 -18.80 6.54 -18.62
N PRO A 140 -19.53 7.67 -18.52
CA PRO A 140 -20.03 8.17 -17.26
C PRO A 140 -21.11 7.24 -16.73
N ILE A 141 -20.95 6.77 -15.49
CA ILE A 141 -22.00 6.00 -14.81
C ILE A 141 -22.95 7.02 -14.18
N PRO A 142 -24.23 7.08 -14.60
CA PRO A 142 -25.18 7.99 -13.99
C PRO A 142 -25.33 7.62 -12.51
N GLU A 143 -25.00 8.58 -11.64
CA GLU A 143 -25.29 8.44 -10.22
C GLU A 143 -26.80 8.39 -10.08
N ARG A 144 -27.31 7.28 -9.51
CA ARG A 144 -28.71 7.25 -9.12
C ARG A 144 -28.84 8.31 -8.04
N SER A 145 -29.39 9.47 -8.39
CA SER A 145 -29.79 10.47 -7.42
C SER A 145 -30.74 9.73 -6.49
N VAL A 146 -30.24 9.34 -5.33
CA VAL A 146 -31.08 8.97 -4.21
C VAL A 146 -31.79 10.27 -3.92
N VAL A 147 -32.96 10.43 -4.54
CA VAL A 147 -33.89 11.48 -4.19
C VAL A 147 -34.23 11.15 -2.75
N THR A 148 -33.52 11.78 -1.83
CA THR A 148 -33.87 11.84 -0.43
C THR A 148 -35.19 12.58 -0.37
N ALA A 149 -36.27 11.86 -0.63
CA ALA A 149 -37.64 12.33 -0.56
C ALA A 149 -37.99 12.83 0.86
N GLU A 150 -37.13 12.57 1.85
CA GLU A 150 -37.30 12.98 3.25
C GLU A 150 -37.12 14.49 3.51
N ALA A 151 -36.58 15.29 2.59
CA ALA A 151 -36.45 16.74 2.82
C ALA A 151 -37.70 17.56 2.45
N SER A 152 -38.73 16.96 1.85
CA SER A 152 -39.98 17.66 1.48
C SER A 152 -41.15 17.41 2.45
N GLY A 153 -40.94 16.60 3.50
CA GLY A 153 -42.00 16.13 4.40
C GLY A 153 -41.97 16.66 5.83
N TYR A 154 -40.95 17.42 6.25
CA TYR A 154 -41.05 18.18 7.51
C TYR A 154 -41.89 19.44 7.26
N GLY A 155 -43.19 19.20 7.11
CA GLY A 155 -44.19 20.22 7.39
C GLY A 155 -43.88 20.79 8.76
N THR A 156 -43.59 22.08 8.79
CA THR A 156 -43.62 22.88 10.01
C THR A 156 -44.92 22.53 10.74
N PRO A 157 -44.89 21.98 11.96
CA PRO A 157 -46.13 21.75 12.69
C PRO A 157 -46.80 23.11 12.83
N ALA A 158 -47.99 23.24 12.23
CA ALA A 158 -48.82 24.42 12.33
C ALA A 158 -48.96 24.77 13.81
N ALA A 159 -48.58 26.00 14.15
CA ALA A 159 -48.79 26.53 15.48
C ALA A 159 -50.29 26.39 15.84
N PRO A 160 -50.61 25.97 17.08
CA PRO A 160 -52.00 25.88 17.51
C PRO A 160 -52.66 27.27 17.43
N PRO A 161 -53.94 27.35 17.03
CA PRO A 161 -54.66 28.62 17.00
C PRO A 161 -54.85 29.12 18.44
N ASN A 162 -54.10 30.16 18.81
CA ASN A 162 -54.35 30.93 20.01
C ASN A 162 -55.70 31.67 19.86
N GLY A 163 -56.76 31.06 20.37
CA GLY A 163 -58.00 31.76 20.69
C GLY A 163 -57.83 32.56 21.97
N GLY A 164 -57.78 33.88 21.87
CA GLY A 164 -57.88 34.81 23.00
C GLY A 164 -58.67 36.04 22.58
N PRO A 165 -59.73 36.44 23.30
CA PRO A 165 -60.53 37.60 22.95
C PRO A 165 -59.79 38.90 23.32
N SER A 166 -59.78 39.80 22.34
CA SER A 166 -59.69 41.25 22.41
C SER A 166 -59.95 41.89 23.77
N ALA A 167 -58.96 42.61 24.28
CA ALA A 167 -59.15 43.73 25.21
C ALA A 167 -58.35 44.95 24.73
N PHE A 168 -59.09 46.04 24.59
CA PHE A 168 -58.68 47.44 24.41
C PHE A 168 -57.45 47.86 25.23
N SER A 169 -56.50 48.58 24.63
CA SER A 169 -56.28 50.01 24.93
C SER A 169 -55.13 50.65 24.13
N PRO A 170 -55.12 51.99 23.99
CA PRO A 170 -54.40 52.71 22.94
C PRO A 170 -53.12 53.42 23.43
N SER A 171 -52.42 54.02 22.45
CA SER A 171 -51.44 55.11 22.55
C SER A 171 -50.08 54.83 23.21
N HIS A 172 -49.03 54.77 22.38
CA HIS A 172 -47.91 55.71 22.48
C HIS A 172 -47.16 55.84 21.15
N THR A 173 -46.74 57.07 20.92
CA THR A 173 -46.16 57.75 19.75
C THR A 173 -44.72 57.32 19.41
N PRO A 174 -44.15 57.78 18.27
CA PRO A 174 -43.14 57.07 17.50
C PRO A 174 -41.71 57.44 17.89
N ALA A 175 -40.80 56.48 17.73
CA ALA A 175 -39.36 56.76 17.62
C ALA A 175 -38.91 56.40 16.21
N THR A 176 -38.74 57.45 15.42
CA THR A 176 -37.95 57.54 14.19
C THR A 176 -36.61 56.83 14.31
N VAL A 177 -36.43 55.76 13.53
CA VAL A 177 -35.10 55.24 13.16
C VAL A 177 -34.86 55.68 11.72
N PRO A 178 -33.72 56.32 11.41
CA PRO A 178 -33.46 56.87 10.08
C PRO A 178 -33.21 55.78 9.05
N ASP A 179 -33.83 56.00 7.89
CA ASP A 179 -33.63 55.29 6.64
C ASP A 179 -32.15 55.08 6.31
N HIS A 180 -31.75 53.81 6.16
CA HIS A 180 -30.59 53.45 5.37
C HIS A 180 -31.04 53.14 3.93
N PRO A 181 -30.61 53.93 2.93
CA PRO A 181 -31.01 53.71 1.56
C PRO A 181 -30.24 52.51 0.98
N GLY A 182 -31.00 51.52 0.51
CA GLY A 182 -30.66 50.73 -0.68
C GLY A 182 -29.49 49.76 -0.57
N ALA A 183 -29.65 48.67 0.18
CA ALA A 183 -28.97 47.43 -0.18
C ALA A 183 -29.80 46.73 -1.28
N PRO A 184 -29.27 46.53 -2.50
CA PRO A 184 -30.01 45.84 -3.55
C PRO A 184 -30.34 44.43 -3.08
N ASN A 185 -31.62 44.08 -3.20
CA ASN A 185 -32.15 42.74 -3.00
C ASN A 185 -31.38 41.78 -3.93
N GLN A 186 -30.28 41.21 -3.44
CA GLN A 186 -29.56 40.14 -4.11
C GLN A 186 -30.48 38.93 -4.08
N SER A 187 -31.32 38.82 -5.10
CA SER A 187 -31.95 37.58 -5.52
C SER A 187 -30.85 36.52 -5.52
N ALA A 188 -30.93 35.61 -4.55
CA ALA A 188 -29.98 34.52 -4.41
C ALA A 188 -29.86 33.86 -5.79
N PRO A 189 -28.65 33.83 -6.39
CA PRO A 189 -28.50 33.33 -7.75
C PRO A 189 -29.06 31.91 -7.75
N ALA A 190 -30.07 31.67 -8.59
CA ALA A 190 -30.64 30.35 -8.79
C ALA A 190 -29.48 29.40 -9.03
N THR A 191 -29.19 28.57 -8.02
CA THR A 191 -28.07 27.63 -8.04
C THR A 191 -28.44 26.60 -9.09
N THR A 192 -28.03 26.85 -10.33
CA THR A 192 -28.15 25.89 -11.43
C THR A 192 -27.64 24.56 -10.90
N PRO A 193 -28.46 23.49 -10.91
CA PRO A 193 -28.10 22.22 -10.33
C PRO A 193 -26.79 21.79 -10.97
N ALA A 194 -25.72 21.75 -10.17
CA ALA A 194 -24.41 21.37 -10.63
C ALA A 194 -24.54 19.96 -11.24
N LYS A 195 -24.31 19.85 -12.56
CA LYS A 195 -24.29 18.55 -13.24
C LYS A 195 -23.30 17.67 -12.50
N SER A 196 -23.78 16.65 -11.81
CA SER A 196 -22.92 15.67 -11.16
C SER A 196 -22.24 14.87 -12.27
N HIS A 197 -20.96 15.14 -12.48
CA HIS A 197 -20.15 14.34 -13.37
C HIS A 197 -19.97 12.95 -12.73
N GLY A 198 -20.54 11.92 -13.36
CA GLY A 198 -20.42 10.54 -12.89
C GLY A 198 -18.95 10.14 -12.71
N ILE A 199 -18.62 9.60 -11.55
CA ILE A 199 -17.23 9.25 -11.20
C ILE A 199 -16.91 7.87 -11.79
N PRO A 200 -15.91 7.73 -12.67
CA PRO A 200 -15.53 6.43 -13.22
C PRO A 200 -15.03 5.47 -12.14
N LEU A 201 -15.08 4.16 -12.43
CA LEU A 201 -14.48 3.14 -11.56
C LEU A 201 -12.96 3.29 -11.55
N ARG A 202 -12.35 3.22 -10.36
CA ARG A 202 -10.90 3.36 -10.19
C ARG A 202 -10.10 2.19 -10.78
N ALA A 203 -10.75 1.03 -10.91
CA ALA A 203 -10.12 -0.17 -11.44
C ALA A 203 -9.55 0.03 -12.85
N TYR A 204 -10.25 0.76 -13.72
CA TYR A 204 -9.81 0.97 -15.09
C TYR A 204 -8.53 1.78 -15.21
N SER A 205 -8.43 2.89 -14.47
CA SER A 205 -7.25 3.75 -14.52
C SER A 205 -6.06 3.11 -13.84
N LEU A 206 -6.29 2.46 -12.71
CA LEU A 206 -5.26 1.76 -11.97
C LEU A 206 -4.75 0.56 -12.79
N TYR A 207 -5.61 -0.22 -13.44
CA TYR A 207 -5.18 -1.26 -14.40
C TYR A 207 -4.31 -0.68 -15.51
N ALA A 208 -4.76 0.38 -16.19
CA ALA A 208 -4.00 0.99 -17.29
C ALA A 208 -2.60 1.45 -16.87
N THR A 209 -2.46 1.96 -15.64
CA THR A 209 -1.17 2.36 -15.07
C THR A 209 -0.18 1.19 -14.94
N PHE A 210 -0.65 -0.03 -14.63
CA PHE A 210 0.20 -1.21 -14.50
C PHE A 210 0.35 -1.99 -15.82
N SER A 211 -0.67 -2.02 -16.66
CA SER A 211 -0.70 -2.83 -17.88
C SER A 211 0.08 -2.20 -19.03
N LEU A 212 0.14 -0.86 -19.17
CA LEU A 212 0.91 -0.22 -20.24
C LEU A 212 2.41 -0.56 -20.16
N PRO A 213 3.07 -0.41 -18.98
CA PRO A 213 4.46 -0.81 -18.82
C PRO A 213 4.67 -2.32 -19.04
N CYS A 214 3.77 -3.16 -18.52
CA CYS A 214 3.83 -4.62 -18.70
C CYS A 214 3.75 -5.02 -20.18
N ALA A 215 2.83 -4.41 -20.93
CA ALA A 215 2.72 -4.63 -22.37
C ALA A 215 3.99 -4.23 -23.11
N MET A 216 4.62 -3.11 -22.72
CA MET A 216 5.89 -2.67 -23.30
C MET A 216 7.02 -3.68 -23.04
N VAL A 217 7.09 -4.25 -21.83
CA VAL A 217 8.05 -5.33 -21.55
C VAL A 217 7.82 -6.51 -22.48
N LEU A 218 6.58 -6.99 -22.59
CA LEU A 218 6.23 -8.16 -23.41
C LEU A 218 6.52 -7.93 -24.91
N LEU A 219 6.26 -6.73 -25.43
CA LEU A 219 6.59 -6.39 -26.82
C LEU A 219 8.11 -6.42 -27.08
N MET A 220 8.90 -5.99 -26.10
CA MET A 220 10.35 -5.86 -26.22
C MET A 220 11.10 -7.19 -25.98
N THR A 221 10.52 -8.14 -25.25
CA THR A 221 11.17 -9.44 -24.96
C THR A 221 11.43 -10.29 -26.20
N ASP A 222 10.75 -10.02 -27.30
CA ASP A 222 10.90 -10.72 -28.58
C ASP A 222 11.68 -9.95 -29.65
N LEU A 223 12.25 -8.79 -29.32
CA LEU A 223 13.12 -8.10 -30.26
C LEU A 223 14.32 -9.00 -30.63
N PRO A 224 14.74 -9.03 -31.90
CA PRO A 224 15.86 -9.85 -32.37
C PRO A 224 17.21 -9.24 -31.96
N LEU A 225 17.39 -9.02 -30.67
CA LEU A 225 18.65 -8.60 -30.06
C LEU A 225 19.43 -9.84 -29.64
N TRP A 226 20.73 -9.84 -29.95
CA TRP A 226 21.60 -11.01 -29.79
C TRP A 226 21.82 -11.39 -28.32
N ASP A 227 21.75 -10.44 -27.39
CA ASP A 227 21.91 -10.70 -25.95
C ASP A 227 20.59 -10.54 -25.17
N SER A 228 20.31 -11.52 -24.32
CA SER A 228 19.09 -11.58 -23.49
C SER A 228 19.10 -10.58 -22.35
N GLY A 229 20.27 -10.26 -21.78
CA GLY A 229 20.44 -9.26 -20.74
C GLY A 229 20.19 -7.85 -21.26
N VAL A 230 20.77 -7.50 -22.41
CA VAL A 230 20.53 -6.23 -23.12
C VAL A 230 19.05 -6.09 -23.47
N ARG A 231 18.45 -7.14 -24.04
CA ARG A 231 17.02 -7.14 -24.40
C ARG A 231 16.12 -6.89 -23.19
N ASN A 232 16.33 -7.60 -22.08
CA ASN A 232 15.56 -7.43 -20.86
C ASN A 232 15.75 -6.02 -20.24
N THR A 233 16.96 -5.50 -20.29
CA THR A 233 17.29 -4.15 -19.79
C THR A 233 16.60 -3.08 -20.64
N LEU A 234 16.62 -3.19 -21.96
CA LEU A 234 15.90 -2.27 -22.84
C LEU A 234 14.38 -2.36 -22.66
N ALA A 235 13.84 -3.57 -22.51
CA ALA A 235 12.42 -3.80 -22.25
C ALA A 235 11.97 -3.11 -20.96
N ALA A 236 12.71 -3.30 -19.87
CA ALA A 236 12.41 -2.67 -18.59
C ALA A 236 12.63 -1.14 -18.63
N ALA A 237 13.62 -0.63 -19.37
CA ALA A 237 13.83 0.80 -19.57
C ALA A 237 12.67 1.46 -20.33
N ALA A 238 12.19 0.83 -21.39
CA ALA A 238 11.04 1.28 -22.14
C ALA A 238 9.78 1.29 -21.26
N ALA A 239 9.55 0.25 -20.48
CA ALA A 239 8.43 0.17 -19.54
C ALA A 239 8.49 1.24 -18.44
N ALA A 240 9.66 1.45 -17.84
CA ALA A 240 9.90 2.50 -16.85
C ALA A 240 9.68 3.90 -17.42
N LEU A 241 10.15 4.15 -18.64
CA LEU A 241 9.93 5.41 -19.35
C LEU A 241 8.44 5.64 -19.59
N VAL A 242 7.71 4.62 -20.07
CA VAL A 242 6.26 4.67 -20.26
C VAL A 242 5.52 4.99 -18.96
N ALA A 243 5.88 4.32 -17.85
CA ALA A 243 5.30 4.61 -16.54
C ALA A 243 5.59 6.04 -16.06
N SER A 244 6.81 6.53 -16.32
CA SER A 244 7.25 7.88 -15.95
C SER A 244 6.56 8.96 -16.78
N ILE A 245 6.37 8.71 -18.08
CA ILE A 245 5.59 9.58 -18.98
C ILE A 245 4.13 9.57 -18.54
N ALA A 246 3.54 8.41 -18.23
CA ALA A 246 2.18 8.35 -17.70
C ALA A 246 2.05 9.18 -16.41
N ALA A 247 3.01 9.09 -15.49
CA ALA A 247 3.05 9.93 -14.29
C ALA A 247 3.17 11.43 -14.60
N ALA A 248 3.87 11.80 -15.67
CA ALA A 248 4.00 13.20 -16.09
C ALA A 248 2.76 13.72 -16.85
N VAL A 249 2.14 12.86 -17.67
CA VAL A 249 1.13 13.23 -18.67
C VAL A 249 -0.29 13.05 -18.18
N ILE A 250 -0.57 12.10 -17.26
CA ILE A 250 -1.92 11.88 -16.70
C ILE A 250 -2.40 13.22 -16.13
N HIS A 251 -3.19 13.92 -16.95
CA HIS A 251 -3.57 15.29 -16.72
C HIS A 251 -4.72 15.24 -15.74
N THR A 252 -4.34 15.42 -14.50
CA THR A 252 -5.26 15.35 -13.39
C THR A 252 -6.11 16.60 -13.41
N ASP A 253 -7.39 16.43 -13.75
CA ASP A 253 -8.38 17.45 -13.45
C ASP A 253 -8.20 17.85 -11.99
N ARG A 254 -7.75 19.09 -11.79
CA ARG A 254 -7.25 19.60 -10.52
C ARG A 254 -8.30 19.40 -9.42
N ARG A 255 -9.58 19.27 -9.78
CA ARG A 255 -10.71 19.20 -8.86
C ARG A 255 -10.96 17.80 -8.24
N SER A 256 -10.36 16.72 -8.75
CA SER A 256 -10.74 15.36 -8.31
C SER A 256 -9.68 14.69 -7.41
N ARG A 257 -10.06 14.24 -6.20
CA ARG A 257 -9.15 13.45 -5.32
C ARG A 257 -8.65 12.14 -5.94
N THR A 258 -9.36 11.62 -6.94
CA THR A 258 -9.00 10.38 -7.65
C THR A 258 -7.72 10.51 -8.46
N SER A 259 -7.42 11.72 -8.93
CA SER A 259 -6.30 11.98 -9.81
C SER A 259 -4.96 11.94 -9.08
N ASP A 260 -4.94 12.29 -7.79
CA ASP A 260 -3.76 12.17 -6.94
C ASP A 260 -3.33 10.70 -6.77
N PHE A 261 -4.30 9.80 -6.69
CA PHE A 261 -4.04 8.37 -6.52
C PHE A 261 -3.47 7.73 -7.80
N GLU A 262 -4.02 8.06 -8.99
CA GLU A 262 -3.52 7.54 -10.27
C GLU A 262 -2.08 7.95 -10.53
N TRP A 263 -1.79 9.24 -10.29
CA TRP A 263 -0.44 9.76 -10.37
C TRP A 263 0.50 9.04 -9.39
N LEU A 264 0.08 8.88 -8.13
CA LEU A 264 0.88 8.18 -7.12
C LEU A 264 1.14 6.73 -7.54
N ALA A 265 0.15 6.02 -8.05
CA ALA A 265 0.29 4.66 -8.55
C ALA A 265 1.27 4.60 -9.72
N SER A 266 1.21 5.54 -10.66
CA SER A 266 2.14 5.59 -11.81
C SER A 266 3.57 5.89 -11.40
N LEU A 267 3.76 6.81 -10.44
CA LEU A 267 5.06 7.13 -9.87
C LEU A 267 5.65 5.91 -9.15
N ILE A 268 4.86 5.24 -8.31
CA ILE A 268 5.26 4.00 -7.63
C ILE A 268 5.61 2.93 -8.66
N THR A 269 4.81 2.75 -9.70
CA THR A 269 5.07 1.77 -10.77
C THR A 269 6.38 2.07 -11.49
N ALA A 270 6.62 3.32 -11.86
CA ALA A 270 7.88 3.74 -12.48
C ALA A 270 9.08 3.43 -11.58
N MET A 271 8.96 3.72 -10.28
CA MET A 271 10.01 3.43 -9.30
C MET A 271 10.26 1.92 -9.15
N LEU A 272 9.19 1.12 -9.04
CA LEU A 272 9.28 -0.34 -8.93
C LEU A 272 9.90 -0.99 -10.17
N LEU A 273 9.74 -0.40 -11.36
CA LEU A 273 10.36 -0.87 -12.61
C LEU A 273 11.81 -0.39 -12.76
N LEU A 274 12.09 0.86 -12.37
CA LEU A 274 13.44 1.44 -12.44
C LEU A 274 14.42 0.77 -11.49
N THR A 275 13.95 0.31 -10.33
CA THR A 275 14.79 -0.36 -9.33
C THR A 275 15.47 -1.63 -9.89
N PRO A 276 14.76 -2.68 -10.34
CA PRO A 276 15.38 -3.86 -10.93
C PRO A 276 16.18 -3.52 -12.19
N LEU A 277 15.70 -2.59 -13.01
CA LEU A 277 16.42 -2.12 -14.19
C LEU A 277 17.80 -1.52 -13.84
N SER A 278 17.88 -0.74 -12.77
CA SER A 278 19.14 -0.17 -12.28
C SER A 278 20.12 -1.25 -11.81
N PHE A 279 19.62 -2.42 -11.41
CA PHE A 279 20.45 -3.59 -11.10
C PHE A 279 20.85 -4.37 -12.35
N SER A 280 19.92 -4.58 -13.30
CA SER A 280 20.21 -5.18 -14.62
C SER A 280 21.36 -4.45 -15.31
N MET A 281 21.31 -3.12 -15.30
CA MET A 281 22.34 -2.24 -15.87
C MET A 281 23.75 -2.57 -15.36
N PHE A 282 23.88 -2.82 -14.06
CA PHE A 282 25.18 -3.12 -13.46
C PHE A 282 25.73 -4.47 -13.97
N GLY A 283 24.88 -5.50 -14.03
CA GLY A 283 25.23 -6.79 -14.61
C GLY A 283 25.63 -6.67 -16.08
N THR A 284 24.82 -5.97 -16.89
CA THR A 284 25.17 -5.77 -18.31
C THR A 284 26.47 -4.98 -18.50
N ALA A 285 26.79 -4.05 -17.61
CA ALA A 285 28.06 -3.31 -17.68
C ALA A 285 29.27 -4.18 -17.28
N SER A 286 29.09 -5.16 -16.40
CA SER A 286 30.16 -6.05 -15.93
C SER A 286 30.44 -7.20 -16.88
N ASP A 287 29.43 -7.73 -17.58
CA ASP A 287 29.46 -9.07 -18.19
C ASP A 287 30.06 -9.11 -19.61
N GLY A 288 30.96 -8.18 -19.92
CA GLY A 288 31.70 -8.25 -21.18
C GLY A 288 31.01 -7.58 -22.37
N GLU A 289 29.77 -7.12 -22.23
CA GLU A 289 28.97 -6.49 -23.30
C GLU A 289 29.70 -5.33 -24.02
N PRO A 290 29.34 -5.05 -25.29
CA PRO A 290 29.95 -3.97 -26.06
C PRO A 290 29.89 -2.65 -25.30
N PHE A 291 31.04 -1.99 -25.18
CA PHE A 291 31.17 -0.73 -24.42
C PHE A 291 30.08 0.29 -24.80
N ALA A 292 29.79 0.45 -26.08
CA ALA A 292 28.77 1.39 -26.57
C ALA A 292 27.35 1.09 -26.01
N VAL A 293 26.98 -0.19 -25.87
CA VAL A 293 25.69 -0.60 -25.31
C VAL A 293 25.65 -0.30 -23.83
N ALA A 294 26.71 -0.67 -23.09
CA ALA A 294 26.82 -0.35 -21.68
C ALA A 294 26.74 1.16 -21.45
N THR A 295 27.49 1.98 -22.21
CA THR A 295 27.47 3.45 -22.09
C THR A 295 26.08 4.04 -22.39
N ALA A 296 25.39 3.54 -23.42
CA ALA A 296 24.04 4.01 -23.75
C ALA A 296 23.04 3.70 -22.62
N ILE A 297 23.04 2.47 -22.10
CA ILE A 297 22.19 2.05 -20.97
C ILE A 297 22.50 2.91 -19.73
N CYS A 298 23.80 3.17 -19.48
CA CYS A 298 24.27 4.00 -18.38
C CYS A 298 23.78 5.45 -18.44
N GLY A 299 23.49 6.00 -19.62
CA GLY A 299 22.92 7.34 -19.77
C GLY A 299 21.39 7.38 -19.64
N ILE A 300 20.70 6.36 -20.17
CA ILE A 300 19.23 6.33 -20.24
C ILE A 300 18.62 6.21 -18.84
N ILE A 301 19.13 5.30 -17.99
CA ILE A 301 18.49 4.99 -16.71
C ILE A 301 18.53 6.18 -15.72
N PRO A 302 19.67 6.88 -15.51
CA PRO A 302 19.69 8.10 -14.70
C PRO A 302 18.77 9.18 -15.25
N ALA A 303 18.65 9.32 -16.58
CA ALA A 303 17.74 10.28 -17.19
C ALA A 303 16.27 9.98 -16.85
N ILE A 304 15.87 8.70 -16.82
CA ILE A 304 14.52 8.30 -16.40
C ILE A 304 14.32 8.57 -14.90
N TRP A 305 15.30 8.26 -14.03
CA TRP A 305 15.23 8.64 -12.61
C TRP A 305 15.10 10.15 -12.41
N ALA A 306 15.83 10.96 -13.20
CA ALA A 306 15.70 12.40 -13.18
C ALA A 306 14.29 12.86 -13.59
N LEU A 307 13.66 12.21 -14.57
CA LEU A 307 12.27 12.48 -14.96
C LEU A 307 11.30 12.20 -13.80
N VAL A 308 11.45 11.05 -13.13
CA VAL A 308 10.66 10.68 -11.94
C VAL A 308 10.86 11.70 -10.81
N LEU A 309 12.10 12.14 -10.59
CA LEU A 309 12.43 13.20 -9.62
C LEU A 309 11.73 14.51 -9.97
N ILE A 310 11.80 14.94 -11.23
CA ILE A 310 11.15 16.17 -11.70
C ILE A 310 9.64 16.06 -11.50
N ALA A 311 9.04 14.93 -11.85
CA ALA A 311 7.60 14.68 -11.64
C ALA A 311 7.23 14.76 -10.16
N ALA A 312 8.03 14.14 -9.27
CA ALA A 312 7.82 14.16 -7.82
C ALA A 312 7.99 15.55 -7.19
N HIS A 313 8.87 16.40 -7.75
CA HIS A 313 9.14 17.74 -7.23
C HIS A 313 8.19 18.82 -7.78
N ARG A 314 7.76 18.71 -9.04
CA ARG A 314 6.87 19.71 -9.66
C ARG A 314 5.47 19.74 -9.06
N ARG A 315 5.05 18.69 -8.34
CA ARG A 315 3.69 18.61 -7.78
C ARG A 315 3.65 19.12 -6.33
N VAL A 316 2.86 20.16 -6.11
CA VAL A 316 2.47 20.64 -4.77
C VAL A 316 1.15 19.98 -4.40
N SER A 317 1.03 19.38 -3.20
CA SER A 317 -0.20 18.67 -2.82
C SER A 317 -1.36 19.65 -2.64
N TRP A 318 -2.49 19.33 -3.27
CA TRP A 318 -3.63 20.25 -3.44
C TRP A 318 -4.37 20.55 -2.13
N GLY A 319 -4.27 19.68 -1.12
CA GLY A 319 -5.10 19.80 0.08
C GLY A 319 -4.67 20.90 1.05
N ASN A 320 -3.36 21.16 1.19
CA ASN A 320 -2.83 21.98 2.28
C ASN A 320 -1.74 22.98 1.85
N GLY A 321 -1.44 23.09 0.55
CA GLY A 321 -0.26 23.82 0.05
C GLY A 321 1.08 23.25 0.53
N ARG A 322 1.05 22.10 1.22
CA ARG A 322 2.26 21.44 1.71
C ARG A 322 2.89 20.67 0.56
N PRO A 323 4.22 20.74 0.38
CA PRO A 323 4.92 19.82 -0.52
C PRO A 323 4.57 18.39 -0.14
N PHE A 324 4.51 17.49 -1.12
CA PHE A 324 4.39 16.06 -0.85
C PHE A 324 5.48 15.63 0.14
N THR A 325 5.15 14.68 1.02
CA THR A 325 6.06 14.12 2.02
C THR A 325 7.40 13.77 1.37
N ALA A 326 8.53 14.11 2.00
CA ALA A 326 9.85 13.87 1.40
C ALA A 326 10.07 12.39 1.07
N LEU A 327 9.32 11.50 1.72
CA LEU A 327 9.28 10.07 1.46
C LEU A 327 9.02 9.66 -0.02
N LEU A 328 8.28 10.46 -0.79
CA LEU A 328 8.07 10.21 -2.23
C LEU A 328 9.24 10.68 -3.10
N ARG A 329 10.11 11.53 -2.54
CA ARG A 329 11.28 12.12 -3.21
C ARG A 329 12.56 11.35 -2.89
N VAL A 330 12.63 10.70 -1.74
CA VAL A 330 13.81 9.94 -1.30
C VAL A 330 14.15 8.83 -2.29
N PRO A 331 13.28 7.83 -2.61
CA PRO A 331 13.74 6.72 -3.42
C PRO A 331 14.13 7.12 -4.87
N PRO A 332 13.49 8.08 -5.57
CA PRO A 332 14.01 8.51 -6.86
C PRO A 332 15.28 9.35 -6.77
N THR A 333 15.53 10.02 -5.64
CA THR A 333 16.82 10.69 -5.39
C THR A 333 17.92 9.65 -5.26
N VAL A 334 17.68 8.61 -4.45
CA VAL A 334 18.68 7.56 -4.26
C VAL A 334 18.89 6.74 -5.54
N GLY A 335 17.82 6.40 -6.26
CA GLY A 335 17.91 5.73 -7.56
C GLY A 335 18.71 6.53 -8.60
N PHE A 336 18.50 7.84 -8.66
CA PHE A 336 19.29 8.73 -9.52
C PHE A 336 20.78 8.70 -9.16
N PHE A 337 21.13 8.98 -7.90
CA PHE A 337 22.54 8.98 -7.47
C PHE A 337 23.19 7.60 -7.66
N TRP A 338 22.46 6.52 -7.37
CA TRP A 338 22.90 5.14 -7.59
C TRP A 338 23.28 4.90 -9.05
N THR A 339 22.39 5.24 -9.98
CA THR A 339 22.64 5.02 -11.40
C THR A 339 23.77 5.90 -11.93
N CYS A 340 23.92 7.13 -11.41
CA CYS A 340 25.09 7.96 -11.69
C CYS A 340 26.39 7.34 -11.16
N THR A 341 26.40 6.76 -9.95
CA THR A 341 27.59 6.07 -9.44
C THR A 341 27.93 4.82 -10.26
N ALA A 342 26.93 4.12 -10.77
CA ALA A 342 27.14 2.95 -11.64
C ALA A 342 27.79 3.29 -13.00
N ILE A 343 27.72 4.55 -13.46
CA ILE A 343 28.47 5.04 -14.64
C ILE A 343 29.99 4.90 -14.44
N SER A 344 30.48 4.88 -13.20
CA SER A 344 31.91 4.66 -12.92
C SER A 344 32.41 3.30 -13.42
N VAL A 345 31.54 2.29 -13.52
CA VAL A 345 31.88 0.92 -13.96
C VAL A 345 32.38 0.90 -15.41
N PRO A 346 31.59 1.31 -16.43
CA PRO A 346 32.08 1.36 -17.80
C PRO A 346 33.21 2.38 -17.95
N LEU A 347 33.21 3.49 -17.19
CA LEU A 347 34.29 4.46 -17.25
C LEU A 347 35.62 3.85 -16.82
N HIS A 348 35.65 3.07 -15.73
CA HIS A 348 36.85 2.33 -15.33
C HIS A 348 37.26 1.30 -16.37
N ARG A 349 36.30 0.57 -16.97
CA ARG A 349 36.58 -0.38 -18.04
C ARG A 349 37.18 0.28 -19.29
N ALA A 350 36.77 1.51 -19.59
CA ALA A 350 37.33 2.31 -20.68
C ALA A 350 38.74 2.82 -20.36
N LEU A 351 39.00 3.18 -19.10
CA LEU A 351 40.27 3.74 -18.66
C LEU A 351 41.36 2.67 -18.49
N ASP A 352 41.01 1.48 -18.00
CA ASP A 352 41.97 0.39 -17.82
C ASP A 352 41.32 -0.99 -18.08
N PRO A 353 41.44 -1.52 -19.31
CA PRO A 353 40.89 -2.83 -19.65
C PRO A 353 41.58 -3.98 -18.90
N THR A 354 42.76 -3.79 -18.30
CA THR A 354 43.48 -4.85 -17.57
C THR A 354 42.83 -5.19 -16.23
N LEU A 355 42.11 -4.24 -15.63
CA LEU A 355 41.31 -4.45 -14.41
C LEU A 355 40.11 -5.40 -14.62
N SER A 356 39.77 -5.74 -15.87
CA SER A 356 38.65 -6.65 -16.16
C SER A 356 38.90 -8.09 -15.70
N GLY A 357 40.15 -8.49 -15.44
CA GLY A 357 40.48 -9.82 -14.93
C GLY A 357 40.44 -9.94 -13.41
N ASP A 358 40.85 -8.88 -12.70
CA ASP A 358 41.06 -8.94 -11.24
C ASP A 358 39.79 -8.54 -10.48
N ALA A 359 39.21 -9.49 -9.77
CA ALA A 359 38.03 -9.30 -8.92
C ALA A 359 38.28 -8.29 -7.79
N VAL A 360 39.47 -8.31 -7.20
CA VAL A 360 39.83 -7.48 -6.04
C VAL A 360 40.04 -6.03 -6.48
N ALA A 361 40.72 -5.83 -7.60
CA ALA A 361 40.97 -4.49 -8.13
C ALA A 361 39.68 -3.79 -8.58
N ARG A 362 38.69 -4.53 -9.10
CA ARG A 362 37.34 -4.00 -9.39
C ARG A 362 36.59 -3.60 -8.11
N MET A 363 36.63 -4.43 -7.08
CA MET A 363 35.97 -4.11 -5.81
C MET A 363 36.60 -2.87 -5.15
N ALA A 364 37.92 -2.75 -5.22
CA ALA A 364 38.65 -1.55 -4.78
C ALA A 364 38.27 -0.31 -5.60
N ALA A 365 38.04 -0.45 -6.91
CA ALA A 365 37.57 0.64 -7.77
C ALA A 365 36.11 1.07 -7.47
N TYR A 366 35.26 0.15 -6.97
CA TYR A 366 33.89 0.49 -6.59
C TYR A 366 33.79 1.18 -5.24
N LEU A 367 34.68 0.86 -4.29
CA LEU A 367 34.66 1.41 -2.93
C LEU A 367 34.53 2.95 -2.86
N PRO A 368 35.26 3.74 -3.68
CA PRO A 368 35.10 5.19 -3.72
C PRO A 368 33.70 5.64 -4.18
N SER A 369 33.13 5.00 -5.19
CA SER A 369 31.79 5.35 -5.69
C SER A 369 30.69 5.03 -4.65
N VAL A 370 30.84 3.90 -3.96
CA VAL A 370 29.99 3.48 -2.83
C VAL A 370 30.14 4.45 -1.66
N ALA A 371 31.37 4.83 -1.32
CA ALA A 371 31.65 5.80 -0.26
C ALA A 371 31.07 7.18 -0.59
N VAL A 372 31.24 7.67 -1.82
CA VAL A 372 30.67 8.95 -2.28
C VAL A 372 29.14 8.90 -2.26
N GLY A 373 28.52 7.81 -2.69
CA GLY A 373 27.07 7.61 -2.61
C GLY A 373 26.58 7.62 -1.17
N ALA A 374 27.24 6.86 -0.28
CA ALA A 374 26.93 6.82 1.15
C ALA A 374 27.11 8.19 1.82
N VAL A 375 28.18 8.91 1.48
CA VAL A 375 28.47 10.27 1.96
C VAL A 375 27.45 11.27 1.42
N ALA A 376 27.07 11.22 0.15
CA ALA A 376 26.07 12.11 -0.44
C ALA A 376 24.67 11.88 0.17
N ILE A 377 24.28 10.63 0.39
CA ILE A 377 23.04 10.28 1.10
C ILE A 377 23.11 10.77 2.54
N SER A 378 24.24 10.54 3.23
CA SER A 378 24.46 10.98 4.60
C SER A 378 24.44 12.51 4.71
N LEU A 379 25.13 13.24 3.85
CA LEU A 379 25.07 14.70 3.78
C LEU A 379 23.67 15.20 3.43
N GLY A 380 22.96 14.56 2.49
CA GLY A 380 21.56 14.88 2.21
C GLY A 380 20.64 14.71 3.43
N CYS A 381 20.96 13.76 4.32
CA CYS A 381 20.25 13.52 5.58
C CYS A 381 20.71 14.41 6.74
N LEU A 382 21.99 14.83 6.73
CA LEU A 382 22.66 15.51 7.85
C LEU A 382 22.82 17.01 7.65
N LEU A 383 22.81 17.52 6.42
CA LEU A 383 23.00 18.95 6.15
C LEU A 383 21.87 19.75 6.82
N PRO A 384 22.21 20.58 7.83
CA PRO A 384 21.24 21.46 8.45
C PRO A 384 20.88 22.55 7.45
N ARG A 385 19.62 22.56 6.99
CA ARG A 385 19.12 23.70 6.23
C ARG A 385 18.90 24.87 7.18
N SER A 386 19.85 25.78 7.16
CA SER A 386 19.74 27.10 7.77
C SER A 386 18.64 27.90 7.06
N GLY A 387 17.48 28.03 7.71
CA GLY A 387 16.44 29.00 7.35
C GLY A 387 15.05 28.41 7.20
N ARG A 388 14.21 28.63 8.23
CA ARG A 388 12.71 28.63 8.36
C ARG A 388 11.78 27.81 7.45
N CYS A 389 12.25 27.09 6.44
CA CYS A 389 11.44 26.24 5.57
C CYS A 389 11.85 24.78 5.74
N THR A 390 10.93 24.03 6.36
CA THR A 390 10.83 22.56 6.42
C THR A 390 12.03 21.82 7.03
N ALA A 391 11.99 21.64 8.36
CA ALA A 391 12.80 20.63 9.04
C ALA A 391 12.43 19.24 8.50
N ILE A 392 13.41 18.52 7.97
CA ILE A 392 13.26 17.11 7.60
C ILE A 392 12.91 16.36 8.88
N SER A 393 11.78 15.66 8.87
CA SER A 393 11.32 14.97 10.06
C SER A 393 12.33 13.86 10.46
N PRO A 394 12.46 13.51 11.75
CA PRO A 394 13.25 12.36 12.17
C PRO A 394 12.95 11.10 11.33
N ALA A 395 11.67 10.87 11.00
CA ALA A 395 11.22 9.76 10.14
C ALA A 395 11.77 9.81 8.71
N GLU A 396 11.96 11.00 8.13
CA GLU A 396 12.54 11.16 6.80
C GLU A 396 14.06 10.87 6.80
N ARG A 397 14.76 11.23 7.88
CA ARG A 397 16.17 10.84 8.07
C ARG A 397 16.32 9.33 8.24
N THR A 398 15.40 8.70 8.97
CA THR A 398 15.38 7.24 9.11
C THR A 398 15.08 6.55 7.79
N ALA A 399 14.08 7.03 7.05
CA ALA A 399 13.74 6.47 5.75
C ALA A 399 14.88 6.61 4.74
N ALA A 400 15.58 7.75 4.73
CA ALA A 400 16.72 7.95 3.84
C ALA A 400 17.94 7.11 4.26
N SER A 401 18.21 6.97 5.56
CA SER A 401 19.22 6.03 6.07
C SER A 401 18.86 4.59 5.74
N GLY A 402 17.59 4.19 5.91
CA GLY A 402 17.12 2.84 5.63
C GLY A 402 17.19 2.52 4.14
N VAL A 403 16.77 3.44 3.27
CA VAL A 403 16.89 3.29 1.82
C VAL A 403 18.36 3.25 1.39
N GLY A 404 19.22 4.10 1.96
CA GLY A 404 20.66 4.12 1.68
C GLY A 404 21.36 2.83 2.12
N SER A 405 21.15 2.37 3.35
CA SER A 405 21.68 1.10 3.85
C SER A 405 21.14 -0.10 3.10
N PHE A 406 19.87 -0.06 2.69
CA PHE A 406 19.27 -1.13 1.88
C PHE A 406 19.87 -1.19 0.48
N ILE A 407 20.10 -0.04 -0.17
CA ILE A 407 20.75 0.00 -1.48
C ILE A 407 22.19 -0.50 -1.38
N LEU A 408 22.92 -0.12 -0.32
CA LEU A 408 24.24 -0.68 -0.03
C LEU A 408 24.20 -2.20 0.20
N ALA A 409 23.16 -2.70 0.86
CA ALA A 409 22.92 -4.13 0.98
C ALA A 409 22.69 -4.78 -0.40
N VAL A 410 22.00 -4.11 -1.32
CA VAL A 410 21.82 -4.62 -2.69
C VAL A 410 23.12 -4.59 -3.49
N ILE A 411 24.00 -3.61 -3.26
CA ILE A 411 25.36 -3.59 -3.86
C ILE A 411 26.10 -4.86 -3.46
N SER A 412 26.06 -5.17 -2.17
CA SER A 412 26.61 -6.42 -1.68
C SER A 412 25.93 -7.62 -2.35
N VAL A 413 24.61 -7.60 -2.54
CA VAL A 413 23.86 -8.67 -3.25
C VAL A 413 24.26 -8.82 -4.73
N SER A 414 24.61 -7.74 -5.43
CA SER A 414 25.00 -7.80 -6.85
C SER A 414 26.29 -8.60 -7.08
N GLU A 415 27.17 -8.64 -6.07
CA GLU A 415 28.45 -9.34 -6.10
C GLU A 415 28.31 -10.85 -5.87
N PHE A 416 27.14 -11.32 -5.43
CA PHE A 416 26.77 -12.75 -5.42
C PHE A 416 26.68 -13.37 -6.82
N SER A 417 26.92 -12.59 -7.88
CA SER A 417 26.90 -13.05 -9.28
C SER A 417 28.09 -13.89 -9.65
N ARG A 418 29.12 -13.92 -8.80
CA ARG A 418 30.31 -14.71 -9.05
C ARG A 418 30.25 -16.05 -8.32
N ASP A 419 30.73 -17.08 -8.99
CA ASP A 419 30.74 -18.45 -8.48
C ASP A 419 31.86 -18.71 -7.45
N ASP A 420 32.62 -17.69 -7.05
CA ASP A 420 33.69 -17.83 -6.09
C ASP A 420 33.24 -17.59 -4.64
N LEU A 421 33.59 -18.54 -3.76
CA LEU A 421 33.29 -18.50 -2.33
C LEU A 421 33.76 -17.20 -1.62
N PRO A 422 34.94 -16.62 -1.93
CA PRO A 422 35.37 -15.37 -1.31
C PRO A 422 34.43 -14.20 -1.60
N SER A 423 34.04 -13.99 -2.87
CA SER A 423 33.07 -12.94 -3.24
C SER A 423 31.75 -13.14 -2.51
N LEU A 424 31.27 -14.38 -2.41
CA LEU A 424 30.06 -14.72 -1.66
C LEU A 424 30.17 -14.32 -0.17
N VAL A 425 31.27 -14.68 0.49
CA VAL A 425 31.49 -14.38 1.91
C VAL A 425 31.60 -12.87 2.15
N THR A 426 32.35 -12.16 1.30
CA THR A 426 32.50 -10.70 1.40
C THR A 426 31.16 -9.99 1.18
N ALA A 427 30.42 -10.41 0.16
CA ALA A 427 29.09 -9.91 -0.13
C ALA A 427 28.11 -10.15 1.03
N MET A 428 28.08 -11.35 1.60
CA MET A 428 27.20 -11.66 2.74
C MET A 428 27.59 -10.88 4.00
N ALA A 429 28.88 -10.73 4.26
CA ALA A 429 29.37 -9.93 5.39
C ALA A 429 28.97 -8.45 5.25
N ALA A 430 29.20 -7.86 4.08
CA ALA A 430 28.82 -6.48 3.78
C ALA A 430 27.29 -6.28 3.87
N PHE A 431 26.51 -7.25 3.36
CA PHE A 431 25.07 -7.26 3.47
C PHE A 431 24.60 -7.27 4.94
N ILE A 432 25.14 -8.16 5.77
CA ILE A 432 24.79 -8.26 7.20
C ILE A 432 25.16 -6.98 7.96
N VAL A 433 26.34 -6.41 7.69
CA VAL A 433 26.79 -5.15 8.32
C VAL A 433 25.83 -4.01 7.96
N MET A 434 25.47 -3.86 6.69
CA MET A 434 24.55 -2.80 6.25
C MET A 434 23.13 -2.99 6.79
N LEU A 435 22.65 -4.23 6.81
CA LEU A 435 21.37 -4.58 7.42
C LEU A 435 21.36 -4.23 8.91
N THR A 436 22.46 -4.50 9.62
CA THR A 436 22.62 -4.15 11.03
C THR A 436 22.60 -2.64 11.26
N VAL A 437 23.30 -1.86 10.43
CA VAL A 437 23.27 -0.39 10.48
C VAL A 437 21.86 0.13 10.26
N CYS A 438 21.13 -0.43 9.29
CA CYS A 438 19.74 -0.08 9.02
C CYS A 438 18.83 -0.35 10.24
N VAL A 439 18.98 -1.52 10.86
CA VAL A 439 18.22 -1.88 12.08
C VAL A 439 18.54 -0.89 13.20
N ILE A 440 19.80 -0.57 13.46
CA ILE A 440 20.19 0.38 14.50
C ILE A 440 19.60 1.77 14.24
N ALA A 441 19.61 2.24 12.99
CA ALA A 441 19.03 3.53 12.62
C ALA A 441 17.51 3.56 12.88
N GLU A 442 16.78 2.51 12.50
CA GLU A 442 15.35 2.37 12.74
C GLU A 442 15.00 2.23 14.23
N LEU A 443 15.79 1.48 15.00
CA LEU A 443 15.62 1.36 16.45
C LEU A 443 15.82 2.72 17.13
N ARG A 444 16.83 3.49 16.73
CA ARG A 444 17.05 4.85 17.25
C ARG A 444 15.90 5.79 16.93
N ALA A 445 15.33 5.69 15.74
CA ALA A 445 14.19 6.50 15.34
C ALA A 445 12.86 6.10 16.00
N ALA A 446 12.73 4.84 16.42
CA ALA A 446 11.56 4.36 17.16
C ALA A 446 11.52 4.90 18.60
N ASN A 447 12.65 5.35 19.15
CA ASN A 447 12.70 5.92 20.49
C ASN A 447 12.17 7.36 20.49
N PRO A 448 11.14 7.67 21.30
CA PRO A 448 10.65 9.04 21.42
C PRO A 448 11.78 9.93 21.96
N LEU A 449 12.06 11.02 21.26
CA LEU A 449 12.97 12.04 21.80
C LEU A 449 12.38 12.54 23.11
N PRO A 450 13.21 12.74 24.16
CA PRO A 450 12.77 13.41 25.36
C PRO A 450 12.14 14.73 24.93
N VAL A 451 10.87 14.94 25.26
CA VAL A 451 10.24 16.24 25.07
C VAL A 451 11.05 17.18 25.94
N GLN A 452 11.94 17.96 25.33
CA GLN A 452 12.59 19.05 26.03
C GLN A 452 11.44 19.92 26.55
N PRO A 453 11.33 20.12 27.88
CA PRO A 453 10.32 21.02 28.40
C PRO A 453 10.52 22.34 27.67
N SER A 454 9.49 22.80 26.95
CA SER A 454 9.53 24.13 26.35
C SER A 454 10.02 25.07 27.43
N PRO A 455 11.10 25.85 27.19
CA PRO A 455 11.56 26.82 28.16
C PRO A 455 10.33 27.62 28.54
N SER A 456 9.92 27.49 29.80
CA SER A 456 8.75 28.11 30.37
C SER A 456 8.71 29.53 29.85
N GLU A 457 7.67 29.85 29.07
CA GLU A 457 7.40 31.20 28.62
C GLU A 457 7.63 32.10 29.85
N PRO A 458 8.53 33.10 29.77
CA PRO A 458 8.92 33.87 30.94
C PRO A 458 7.64 34.39 31.56
N THR A 459 7.30 33.87 32.74
CA THR A 459 6.12 34.24 33.49
C THR A 459 6.13 35.76 33.53
N VAL A 460 5.20 36.39 32.80
CA VAL A 460 5.00 37.84 32.87
C VAL A 460 4.62 38.10 34.31
N GLN A 461 5.62 38.49 35.09
CA GLN A 461 5.49 38.77 36.51
C GLN A 461 4.56 39.99 36.60
N PRO A 462 3.33 39.85 37.14
CA PRO A 462 2.44 40.99 37.23
C PRO A 462 3.09 42.02 38.16
N ALA A 463 3.17 43.26 37.69
CA ALA A 463 3.76 44.37 38.43
C ALA A 463 3.13 44.48 39.84
N PRO A 464 3.92 44.79 40.88
CA PRO A 464 3.41 44.92 42.24
C PRO A 464 2.58 46.20 42.34
N THR A 465 1.27 46.07 42.24
CA THR A 465 0.33 47.15 42.57
C THR A 465 -0.24 46.92 43.97
N ALA A 466 -0.22 48.00 44.74
CA ALA A 466 -0.49 48.08 46.16
C ALA A 466 -1.84 47.47 46.60
N GLN A 467 -1.84 46.82 47.77
CA GLN A 467 -3.03 46.59 48.59
C GLN A 467 -3.29 47.79 49.53
N PRO A 468 -4.44 47.93 50.25
CA PRO A 468 -5.62 47.05 50.32
C PRO A 468 -7.00 47.78 50.22
N ILE A 469 -8.04 47.08 49.75
CA ILE A 469 -9.44 47.37 50.14
C ILE A 469 -10.08 46.04 50.61
N PRO A 470 -10.63 45.96 51.83
CA PRO A 470 -11.21 44.73 52.36
C PRO A 470 -12.73 44.75 52.18
N THR A 471 -13.26 44.11 51.14
CA THR A 471 -14.64 43.57 51.12
C THR A 471 -14.86 42.77 49.85
N ALA A 472 -14.89 41.44 49.95
CA ALA A 472 -15.79 40.52 49.27
C ALA A 472 -15.19 39.12 49.34
N GLN A 473 -16.01 38.15 49.75
CA GLN A 473 -15.63 36.76 49.93
C GLN A 473 -15.06 36.14 48.64
N PRO A 474 -14.10 35.21 48.75
CA PRO A 474 -13.56 34.53 47.59
C PRO A 474 -14.58 33.50 47.09
N MET A 475 -15.14 33.73 45.89
CA MET A 475 -15.64 32.60 45.11
C MET A 475 -14.45 31.65 44.87
N PRO A 476 -14.63 30.33 45.03
CA PRO A 476 -13.59 29.39 44.67
C PRO A 476 -13.33 29.59 43.19
N ALA A 477 -12.13 30.08 42.87
CA ALA A 477 -11.63 30.12 41.51
C ALA A 477 -11.70 28.69 40.99
N MET A 478 -12.73 28.42 40.16
CA MET A 478 -12.74 27.24 39.33
C MET A 478 -11.39 27.24 38.65
N SER A 479 -10.59 26.24 38.98
CA SER A 479 -9.36 25.97 38.29
C SER A 479 -9.75 25.79 36.83
N THR A 480 -9.62 26.83 36.03
CA THR A 480 -9.46 26.72 34.59
C THR A 480 -8.15 25.97 34.44
N VAL A 481 -8.23 24.64 34.59
CA VAL A 481 -7.28 23.71 34.02
C VAL A 481 -7.11 24.25 32.61
N PRO A 482 -5.92 24.74 32.24
CA PRO A 482 -5.68 25.12 30.86
C PRO A 482 -6.11 23.90 30.08
N GLN A 483 -7.14 24.03 29.26
CA GLN A 483 -7.50 23.00 28.31
C GLN A 483 -6.26 22.89 27.43
N GLN A 484 -5.34 22.02 27.85
CA GLN A 484 -4.20 21.59 27.08
C GLN A 484 -4.86 21.19 25.77
N PRO A 485 -4.59 21.92 24.67
CA PRO A 485 -5.25 21.66 23.42
C PRO A 485 -5.03 20.18 23.20
N GLU A 486 -6.12 19.42 23.28
CA GLU A 486 -6.09 17.98 23.25
C GLU A 486 -5.49 17.69 21.90
N HIS A 487 -4.17 17.47 21.89
CA HIS A 487 -3.39 17.35 20.69
C HIS A 487 -3.78 15.97 20.23
N ARG A 488 -4.90 15.95 19.50
CA ARG A 488 -5.54 14.80 18.91
C ARG A 488 -4.40 14.18 18.13
N THR A 489 -3.76 13.18 18.72
CA THR A 489 -2.56 12.50 18.22
C THR A 489 -3.08 11.66 17.07
N ARG A 490 -3.32 12.38 15.97
CA ARG A 490 -4.17 11.97 14.87
C ARG A 490 -3.32 11.07 13.99
N GLY A 491 -3.41 9.78 14.30
CA GLY A 491 -2.94 8.70 13.45
C GLY A 491 -1.46 8.41 13.65
N LEU A 492 -1.19 7.13 13.84
CA LEU A 492 0.05 6.47 13.45
C LEU A 492 0.77 7.27 12.38
N ASP A 493 2.03 7.66 12.63
CA ASP A 493 2.81 8.47 11.71
C ASP A 493 2.79 7.81 10.32
N ARG A 494 1.97 8.36 9.43
CA ARG A 494 1.86 7.98 8.01
C ARG A 494 3.23 7.77 7.34
N PRO A 495 4.30 8.55 7.64
CA PRO A 495 5.62 8.26 7.08
C PRO A 495 6.21 6.92 7.52
N VAL A 496 5.93 6.45 8.74
CA VAL A 496 6.46 5.20 9.28
C VAL A 496 5.84 4.00 8.58
N VAL A 497 4.51 4.00 8.41
CA VAL A 497 3.80 2.94 7.68
C VAL A 497 4.31 2.86 6.24
N LEU A 498 4.47 4.01 5.58
CA LEU A 498 4.90 4.06 4.20
C LEU A 498 6.38 3.69 4.03
N ALA A 499 7.27 4.02 4.98
CA ALA A 499 8.65 3.55 5.00
C ALA A 499 8.72 2.02 5.08
N THR A 500 7.92 1.42 5.96
CA THR A 500 7.79 -0.04 6.06
C THR A 500 7.33 -0.65 4.73
N TRP A 501 6.34 -0.05 4.05
CA TRP A 501 5.92 -0.47 2.71
C TRP A 501 7.01 -0.35 1.65
N ILE A 502 7.81 0.71 1.66
CA ILE A 502 8.93 0.88 0.71
C ILE A 502 9.97 -0.21 0.97
N THR A 503 10.43 -0.38 2.21
CA THR A 503 11.40 -1.43 2.56
C THR A 503 10.89 -2.82 2.17
N GLY A 504 9.61 -3.12 2.42
CA GLY A 504 9.02 -4.39 2.00
C GLY A 504 8.87 -4.52 0.49
N SER A 505 8.57 -3.44 -0.24
CA SER A 505 8.49 -3.47 -1.70
C SER A 505 9.86 -3.75 -2.32
N VAL A 506 10.92 -3.13 -1.82
CA VAL A 506 12.28 -3.40 -2.32
C VAL A 506 12.76 -4.79 -1.91
N ALA A 507 12.41 -5.27 -0.71
CA ALA A 507 12.68 -6.64 -0.30
C ALA A 507 11.96 -7.66 -1.20
N VAL A 508 10.69 -7.42 -1.56
CA VAL A 508 9.96 -8.24 -2.54
C VAL A 508 10.64 -8.20 -3.91
N ILE A 509 11.10 -7.04 -4.37
CA ILE A 509 11.85 -6.93 -5.64
C ILE A 509 13.14 -7.77 -5.59
N LEU A 510 13.90 -7.72 -4.50
CA LEU A 510 15.12 -8.53 -4.36
C LEU A 510 14.82 -10.01 -4.37
N VAL A 511 13.74 -10.43 -3.72
CA VAL A 511 13.27 -11.82 -3.77
C VAL A 511 12.94 -12.21 -5.20
N LEU A 512 12.12 -11.43 -5.90
CA LEU A 512 11.73 -11.69 -7.29
C LEU A 512 12.95 -11.71 -8.24
N TRP A 513 13.92 -10.82 -7.99
CA TRP A 513 15.17 -10.76 -8.76
C TRP A 513 16.02 -12.00 -8.54
N SER A 514 16.25 -12.38 -7.28
CA SER A 514 16.98 -13.60 -6.94
C SER A 514 16.25 -14.86 -7.40
N TRP A 515 14.95 -14.77 -7.64
CA TRP A 515 14.15 -15.83 -8.24
C TRP A 515 14.38 -15.98 -9.74
N ALA A 516 14.50 -14.85 -10.44
CA ALA A 516 14.77 -14.83 -11.88
C ALA A 516 16.17 -15.33 -12.24
N VAL A 517 17.11 -15.27 -11.29
CA VAL A 517 18.49 -15.75 -11.46
C VAL A 517 18.73 -16.87 -10.44
N SER A 518 18.39 -18.10 -10.81
CA SER A 518 18.66 -19.29 -9.99
C SER A 518 20.17 -19.41 -9.72
N ARG A 519 20.58 -19.38 -8.44
CA ARG A 519 21.99 -19.50 -8.06
C ARG A 519 22.20 -20.61 -7.02
N PRO A 520 23.29 -21.40 -7.15
CA PRO A 520 23.54 -22.56 -6.30
C PRO A 520 23.90 -22.21 -4.84
N TYR A 521 24.53 -21.05 -4.58
CA TYR A 521 25.14 -20.77 -3.27
C TYR A 521 24.44 -19.71 -2.41
N ALA A 522 23.50 -18.94 -2.97
CA ALA A 522 22.77 -17.90 -2.24
C ALA A 522 21.31 -17.87 -2.67
N PRO A 523 20.50 -18.77 -2.12
CA PRO A 523 19.13 -18.87 -2.57
C PRO A 523 18.30 -17.68 -2.07
N ALA A 524 17.36 -17.24 -2.90
CA ALA A 524 16.56 -16.02 -2.71
C ALA A 524 15.87 -15.95 -1.34
N ASP A 525 15.46 -17.10 -0.83
CA ASP A 525 14.78 -17.25 0.44
C ASP A 525 15.68 -16.91 1.63
N LEU A 526 17.01 -17.11 1.55
CA LEU A 526 17.95 -16.74 2.62
C LEU A 526 18.03 -15.22 2.78
N ILE A 527 18.19 -14.49 1.67
CA ILE A 527 18.21 -13.01 1.67
C ILE A 527 16.88 -12.49 2.21
N ALA A 528 15.76 -13.07 1.76
CA ALA A 528 14.44 -12.72 2.24
C ALA A 528 14.29 -12.92 3.75
N MET A 529 14.74 -14.08 4.25
CA MET A 529 14.70 -14.42 5.67
C MET A 529 15.53 -13.44 6.50
N LEU A 530 16.73 -13.05 6.05
CA LEU A 530 17.56 -12.08 6.75
C LEU A 530 16.88 -10.70 6.83
N ILE A 531 16.34 -10.20 5.71
CA ILE A 531 15.61 -8.93 5.69
C ILE A 531 14.34 -9.01 6.55
N GLY A 532 13.59 -10.10 6.44
CA GLY A 532 12.42 -10.39 7.25
C GLY A 532 12.74 -10.39 8.74
N ALA A 533 13.83 -11.05 9.15
CA ALA A 533 14.28 -11.10 10.54
C ALA A 533 14.70 -9.70 11.05
N ALA A 534 15.50 -8.96 10.28
CA ALA A 534 15.91 -7.61 10.63
C ALA A 534 14.73 -6.64 10.80
N THR A 535 13.78 -6.67 9.85
CA THR A 535 12.57 -5.85 9.94
C THR A 535 11.63 -6.32 11.06
N LEU A 536 11.64 -7.61 11.41
CA LEU A 536 10.86 -8.16 12.51
C LEU A 536 11.40 -7.67 13.86
N ILE A 537 12.72 -7.60 14.03
CA ILE A 537 13.36 -7.01 15.22
C ILE A 537 12.89 -5.57 15.44
N VAL A 538 12.90 -4.74 14.38
CA VAL A 538 12.40 -3.37 14.44
C VAL A 538 10.91 -3.32 14.79
N GLY A 539 10.09 -4.18 14.17
CA GLY A 539 8.65 -4.26 14.42
C GLY A 539 8.32 -4.66 15.87
N VAL A 540 9.03 -5.65 16.42
CA VAL A 540 8.89 -6.09 17.81
C VAL A 540 9.33 -5.00 18.79
N HIS A 541 10.44 -4.33 18.52
CA HIS A 541 10.90 -3.22 19.36
C HIS A 541 9.89 -2.07 19.37
N ARG A 542 9.31 -1.71 18.22
CA ARG A 542 8.24 -0.71 18.14
C ARG A 542 7.01 -1.09 18.93
N LEU A 543 6.64 -2.36 18.96
CA LEU A 543 5.53 -2.86 19.77
C LEU A 543 5.84 -2.75 21.27
N ALA A 544 7.10 -2.95 21.67
CA ALA A 544 7.54 -2.81 23.05
C ALA A 544 7.57 -1.34 23.52
N VAL A 545 8.04 -0.43 22.67
CA VAL A 545 8.12 1.02 23.00
C VAL A 545 6.77 1.71 22.92
N ASN A 546 5.86 1.25 22.05
CA ASN A 546 4.53 1.85 21.85
C ASN A 546 3.41 0.86 22.20
N PRO A 547 2.91 0.82 23.45
CA PRO A 547 1.82 -0.08 23.86
C PRO A 547 0.51 0.15 23.12
N ARG A 548 0.34 1.33 22.50
CA ARG A 548 -0.83 1.68 21.68
C ARG A 548 -0.76 1.08 20.27
N LEU A 549 0.42 0.67 19.82
CA LEU A 549 0.63 0.07 18.51
C LEU A 549 -0.01 -1.32 18.51
N ARG A 550 -0.90 -1.60 17.55
CA ARG A 550 -1.43 -2.95 17.39
C ARG A 550 -0.36 -3.84 16.75
N SER A 551 -0.41 -5.14 17.04
CA SER A 551 0.52 -6.12 16.44
C SER A 551 0.43 -6.16 14.92
N TRP A 552 -0.76 -5.90 14.35
CA TRP A 552 -1.01 -6.00 12.92
C TRP A 552 -0.13 -5.07 12.09
N PRO A 553 -0.17 -3.72 12.22
CA PRO A 553 0.67 -2.84 11.40
C PRO A 553 2.17 -2.99 11.63
N ALA A 554 2.58 -3.52 12.79
CA ALA A 554 3.98 -3.63 13.17
C ALA A 554 4.67 -4.88 12.60
N LEU A 555 3.95 -6.02 12.54
CA LEU A 555 4.56 -7.33 12.34
C LEU A 555 4.16 -8.01 11.02
N TRP A 556 3.06 -7.60 10.38
CA TRP A 556 2.55 -8.32 9.20
C TRP A 556 3.56 -8.39 8.04
N LEU A 557 4.20 -7.26 7.70
CA LEU A 557 5.13 -7.19 6.57
C LEU A 557 6.46 -7.91 6.86
N PRO A 558 7.10 -7.72 8.03
CA PRO A 558 8.25 -8.53 8.40
C PRO A 558 7.99 -10.04 8.38
N LEU A 559 6.85 -10.48 8.92
CA LEU A 559 6.46 -11.90 8.90
C LEU A 559 6.25 -12.40 7.48
N THR A 560 5.65 -11.58 6.61
CA THR A 560 5.49 -11.92 5.19
C THR A 560 6.84 -12.13 4.52
N LEU A 561 7.78 -11.19 4.71
CA LEU A 561 9.13 -11.29 4.13
C LEU A 561 9.93 -12.48 4.67
N LEU A 562 9.76 -12.78 5.96
CA LEU A 562 10.45 -13.88 6.62
C LEU A 562 9.95 -15.25 6.13
N MET A 563 8.67 -15.37 5.78
CA MET A 563 8.01 -16.68 5.65
C MET A 563 7.43 -16.97 4.26
N ALA A 564 6.94 -15.96 3.55
CA ALA A 564 6.31 -16.17 2.23
C ALA A 564 7.34 -16.56 1.15
N PRO A 565 8.52 -15.95 1.04
CA PRO A 565 9.52 -16.33 0.04
C PRO A 565 10.03 -17.78 0.17
N PRO A 566 10.40 -18.29 1.36
CA PRO A 566 10.73 -19.71 1.51
C PRO A 566 9.57 -20.65 1.18
N LEU A 567 8.33 -20.26 1.52
CA LEU A 567 7.12 -21.03 1.19
C LEU A 567 6.90 -21.08 -0.33
N LEU A 568 7.00 -19.93 -1.01
CA LEU A 568 6.92 -19.84 -2.47
C LEU A 568 8.02 -20.68 -3.11
N MET A 569 9.26 -20.60 -2.62
CA MET A 569 10.36 -21.40 -3.16
C MET A 569 10.11 -22.91 -3.08
N SER A 570 9.45 -23.38 -2.02
CA SER A 570 9.10 -24.80 -1.90
C SER A 570 8.12 -25.33 -2.96
N TRP A 571 7.46 -24.44 -3.73
CA TRP A 571 6.62 -24.84 -4.86
C TRP A 571 7.37 -25.02 -6.18
N TYR A 572 8.53 -24.40 -6.35
CA TYR A 572 9.23 -24.36 -7.63
C TYR A 572 10.53 -25.17 -7.61
N GLU A 573 11.23 -25.18 -6.48
CA GLU A 573 12.43 -25.99 -6.29
C GLU A 573 12.10 -27.24 -5.48
N SER A 574 12.77 -28.34 -5.79
CA SER A 574 12.73 -29.56 -4.98
C SER A 574 13.09 -29.19 -3.53
N PRO A 575 12.16 -29.35 -2.58
CA PRO A 575 12.36 -28.83 -1.26
C PRO A 575 13.48 -29.59 -0.56
N SER A 576 14.56 -28.90 -0.17
CA SER A 576 15.60 -29.50 0.64
C SER A 576 15.06 -29.70 2.07
N PHE A 577 15.36 -30.85 2.66
CA PHE A 577 14.97 -31.17 4.03
C PHE A 577 15.27 -30.05 5.05
N PRO A 578 16.48 -29.43 5.08
CA PRO A 578 16.76 -28.35 6.04
C PRO A 578 15.90 -27.10 5.83
N ARG A 579 15.57 -26.76 4.57
CA ARG A 579 14.72 -25.60 4.26
C ARG A 579 13.28 -25.85 4.73
N MET A 580 12.74 -27.04 4.51
CA MET A 580 11.41 -27.43 5.00
C MET A 580 11.35 -27.36 6.53
N LEU A 581 12.33 -27.97 7.20
CA LEU A 581 12.39 -27.98 8.65
C LEU A 581 12.51 -26.56 9.24
N ALA A 582 13.34 -25.71 8.63
CA ALA A 582 13.49 -24.31 9.06
C ALA A 582 12.18 -23.53 8.91
N LEU A 583 11.51 -23.60 7.75
CA LEU A 583 10.23 -22.91 7.53
C LEU A 583 9.15 -23.41 8.49
N PHE A 584 9.06 -24.73 8.70
CA PHE A 584 8.15 -25.34 9.67
C PHE A 584 8.43 -24.82 11.10
N ALA A 585 9.69 -24.82 11.53
CA ALA A 585 10.09 -24.34 12.85
C ALA A 585 9.77 -22.85 13.05
N ILE A 586 10.09 -22.00 12.06
CA ILE A 586 9.78 -20.56 12.10
C ILE A 586 8.26 -20.35 12.18
N ALA A 587 7.47 -21.11 11.41
CA ALA A 587 6.02 -21.00 11.40
C ALA A 587 5.40 -21.41 12.74
N LEU A 588 5.84 -22.55 13.27
CA LEU A 588 5.40 -23.04 14.57
C LEU A 588 5.77 -22.06 15.70
N CYS A 589 7.00 -21.57 15.73
CA CYS A 589 7.42 -20.56 16.71
C CYS A 589 6.58 -19.29 16.61
N THR A 590 6.25 -18.84 15.39
CA THR A 590 5.42 -17.66 15.15
C THR A 590 3.99 -17.86 15.67
N VAL A 591 3.40 -19.04 15.45
CA VAL A 591 2.08 -19.42 16.02
C VAL A 591 2.14 -19.43 17.55
N LEU A 592 3.14 -20.08 18.13
CA LEU A 592 3.29 -20.20 19.59
C LEU A 592 3.48 -18.83 20.24
N ILE A 593 4.33 -17.96 19.69
CA ILE A 593 4.51 -16.59 20.19
C ILE A 593 3.21 -15.78 20.04
N GLY A 594 2.52 -15.93 18.91
CA GLY A 594 1.22 -15.30 18.66
C GLY A 594 0.16 -15.70 19.68
N ALA A 595 0.08 -16.99 19.98
CA ALA A 595 -0.85 -17.55 20.96
C ALA A 595 -0.50 -17.12 22.39
N LEU A 596 0.77 -17.30 22.81
CA LEU A 596 1.23 -17.01 24.17
C LEU A 596 1.16 -15.52 24.52
N ARG A 597 1.36 -14.63 23.54
CA ARG A 597 1.30 -13.17 23.76
C ARG A 597 0.00 -12.51 23.29
N GLY A 598 -0.99 -13.28 22.86
CA GLY A 598 -2.26 -12.74 22.33
C GLY A 598 -2.06 -11.82 21.11
N LEU A 599 -1.00 -12.03 20.31
CA LEU A 599 -0.69 -11.22 19.15
C LEU A 599 -1.35 -11.82 17.91
N GLN A 600 -2.34 -11.11 17.37
CA GLN A 600 -3.06 -11.54 16.17
C GLN A 600 -2.12 -11.75 14.97
N ALA A 601 -1.18 -10.83 14.72
CA ALA A 601 -0.21 -10.89 13.59
C ALA A 601 0.55 -12.20 13.48
N PRO A 602 1.40 -12.56 14.47
CA PRO A 602 2.10 -13.82 14.46
C PRO A 602 1.14 -15.03 14.39
N LEU A 603 0.04 -15.00 15.14
CA LEU A 603 -0.88 -16.14 15.18
C LEU A 603 -1.46 -16.43 13.79
N LEU A 604 -1.99 -15.42 13.09
CA LEU A 604 -2.62 -15.63 11.79
C LEU A 604 -1.58 -15.95 10.70
N TYR A 605 -0.48 -15.20 10.60
CA TYR A 605 0.55 -15.46 9.59
C TYR A 605 1.23 -16.81 9.80
N GLY A 606 1.62 -17.11 11.03
CA GLY A 606 2.20 -18.40 11.38
C GLY A 606 1.26 -19.54 11.03
N THR A 607 -0.04 -19.42 11.32
CA THR A 607 -1.03 -20.46 11.01
C THR A 607 -1.22 -20.63 9.51
N VAL A 608 -1.40 -19.54 8.77
CA VAL A 608 -1.59 -19.58 7.31
C VAL A 608 -0.38 -20.21 6.63
N VAL A 609 0.84 -19.79 7.00
CA VAL A 609 2.07 -20.35 6.41
C VAL A 609 2.27 -21.80 6.84
N LEU A 610 2.02 -22.15 8.10
CA LEU A 610 2.13 -23.53 8.58
C LEU A 610 1.19 -24.46 7.82
N VAL A 611 -0.07 -24.06 7.66
CA VAL A 611 -1.07 -24.82 6.88
C VAL A 611 -0.65 -24.93 5.42
N ALA A 612 -0.25 -23.82 4.79
CA ALA A 612 0.19 -23.84 3.40
C ALA A 612 1.43 -24.73 3.23
N HIS A 613 2.40 -24.66 4.14
CA HIS A 613 3.61 -25.47 4.12
C HIS A 613 3.28 -26.97 4.25
N VAL A 614 2.46 -27.34 5.24
CA VAL A 614 2.00 -28.72 5.42
C VAL A 614 1.24 -29.21 4.19
N LEU A 615 0.37 -28.37 3.62
CA LEU A 615 -0.36 -28.69 2.39
C LEU A 615 0.59 -28.92 1.22
N THR A 616 1.61 -28.07 1.04
CA THR A 616 2.63 -28.23 0.00
C THR A 616 3.38 -29.55 0.14
N VAL A 617 3.80 -29.90 1.37
CA VAL A 617 4.52 -31.15 1.66
C VAL A 617 3.63 -32.37 1.42
N ILE A 618 2.34 -32.29 1.78
CA ILE A 618 1.37 -33.38 1.62
C ILE A 618 0.81 -33.43 0.18
N TRP A 619 0.93 -32.36 -0.61
CA TRP A 619 0.29 -32.23 -1.93
C TRP A 619 0.52 -33.41 -2.87
N PRO A 620 1.74 -33.96 -3.04
CA PRO A 620 1.96 -35.12 -3.91
C PRO A 620 1.12 -36.33 -3.48
N TRP A 621 1.00 -36.57 -2.17
CA TRP A 621 0.18 -37.63 -1.61
C TRP A 621 -1.32 -37.36 -1.79
N LEU A 622 -1.72 -36.10 -1.62
CA LEU A 622 -3.11 -35.68 -1.81
C LEU A 622 -3.55 -35.80 -3.26
N ALA A 623 -2.67 -35.47 -4.21
CA ALA A 623 -2.92 -35.61 -5.64
C ALA A 623 -3.12 -37.08 -6.02
N GLU A 624 -2.26 -37.97 -5.52
CA GLU A 624 -2.38 -39.40 -5.78
C GLU A 624 -3.64 -39.99 -5.15
N PHE A 625 -3.94 -39.60 -3.91
CA PHE A 625 -5.20 -39.97 -3.25
C PHE A 625 -6.42 -39.45 -4.02
N SER A 626 -6.38 -38.20 -4.50
CA SER A 626 -7.47 -37.59 -5.25
C SER A 626 -7.75 -38.29 -6.58
N ARG A 627 -6.70 -38.76 -7.28
CA ARG A 627 -6.85 -39.56 -8.50
C ARG A 627 -7.61 -40.86 -8.23
N GLN A 628 -7.28 -41.53 -7.13
CA GLN A 628 -7.89 -42.82 -6.80
C GLN A 628 -9.26 -42.70 -6.11
N TYR A 629 -9.47 -41.64 -5.32
CA TYR A 629 -10.64 -41.47 -4.43
C TYR A 629 -11.36 -40.14 -4.64
N TRP A 630 -11.51 -39.70 -5.89
CA TRP A 630 -12.12 -38.40 -6.23
C TRP A 630 -13.51 -38.15 -5.60
N TRP A 631 -14.29 -39.21 -5.38
CA TRP A 631 -15.62 -39.17 -4.74
C TRP A 631 -15.59 -38.67 -3.28
N VAL A 632 -14.46 -38.80 -2.58
CA VAL A 632 -14.29 -38.30 -1.21
C VAL A 632 -14.45 -36.78 -1.16
N TRP A 633 -14.01 -36.06 -2.19
CA TRP A 633 -14.20 -34.62 -2.27
C TRP A 633 -15.65 -34.21 -2.45
N LEU A 634 -16.45 -35.00 -3.18
CA LEU A 634 -17.90 -34.78 -3.28
C LEU A 634 -18.59 -35.01 -1.94
N LEU A 635 -18.18 -36.04 -1.19
CA LEU A 635 -18.69 -36.30 0.15
C LEU A 635 -18.36 -35.13 1.09
N ILE A 636 -17.11 -34.68 1.12
CA ILE A 636 -16.67 -33.53 1.93
C ILE A 636 -17.43 -32.27 1.54
N GLY A 637 -17.52 -31.97 0.23
CA GLY A 637 -18.25 -30.83 -0.29
C GLY A 637 -19.75 -30.87 0.09
N GLY A 638 -20.37 -32.05 0.01
CA GLY A 638 -21.75 -32.28 0.42
C GLY A 638 -21.98 -32.02 1.91
N VAL A 639 -21.14 -32.58 2.78
CA VAL A 639 -21.21 -32.34 4.23
C VAL A 639 -21.02 -30.85 4.55
N LEU A 640 -20.09 -30.17 3.89
CA LEU A 640 -19.86 -28.73 4.08
C LEU A 640 -21.06 -27.89 3.65
N LEU A 641 -21.67 -28.20 2.50
CA LEU A 641 -22.88 -27.53 2.04
C LEU A 641 -24.04 -27.71 3.02
N ILE A 642 -24.22 -28.92 3.58
CA ILE A 642 -25.23 -29.20 4.61
C ILE A 642 -24.98 -28.34 5.86
N VAL A 643 -23.73 -28.26 6.34
CA VAL A 643 -23.37 -27.44 7.51
C VAL A 643 -23.62 -25.95 7.24
N VAL A 644 -23.26 -25.46 6.05
CA VAL A 644 -23.49 -24.05 5.67
C VAL A 644 -24.98 -23.75 5.57
N ALA A 645 -25.77 -24.65 4.97
CA ALA A 645 -27.22 -24.51 4.89
C ALA A 645 -27.86 -24.46 6.29
N ALA A 646 -27.45 -25.37 7.18
CA ALA A 646 -27.91 -25.39 8.57
C ALA A 646 -27.57 -24.10 9.32
N ARG A 647 -26.35 -23.56 9.11
CA ARG A 647 -25.91 -22.32 9.76
C ARG A 647 -26.58 -21.07 9.15
N TYR A 648 -26.88 -21.10 7.86
CA TYR A 648 -27.64 -20.04 7.19
C TYR A 648 -29.06 -19.96 7.74
N GLU A 649 -29.72 -21.11 7.92
CA GLU A 649 -31.04 -21.18 8.55
C GLU A 649 -31.03 -20.63 9.98
N ALA A 650 -30.02 -20.99 10.78
CA ALA A 650 -29.85 -20.46 12.13
C ALA A 650 -29.65 -18.92 12.15
N SER A 651 -28.92 -18.40 11.17
CA SER A 651 -28.68 -16.96 11.03
C SER A 651 -29.95 -16.20 10.60
N LEU A 652 -30.74 -16.76 9.68
CA LEU A 652 -32.04 -16.20 9.29
C LEU A 652 -33.05 -16.19 10.45
N LYS A 653 -33.06 -17.25 11.28
CA LYS A 653 -33.91 -17.32 12.48
C LYS A 653 -33.55 -16.20 13.48
N SER A 654 -32.26 -15.91 13.66
CA SER A 654 -31.80 -14.79 14.49
C SER A 654 -32.19 -13.42 13.93
N LEU A 655 -32.14 -13.23 12.61
CA LEU A 655 -32.58 -11.99 11.97
C LEU A 655 -34.10 -11.77 12.08
N ARG A 656 -34.88 -12.84 11.93
CA ARG A 656 -36.35 -12.77 12.04
C ARG A 656 -36.79 -12.39 13.45
N THR A 657 -36.13 -12.93 14.47
CA THR A 657 -36.39 -12.57 15.89
C THR A 657 -35.99 -11.13 16.20
N PHE A 658 -34.89 -10.62 15.62
CA PHE A 658 -34.54 -9.20 15.72
C PHE A 658 -35.59 -8.29 15.04
N GLY A 659 -36.08 -8.67 13.86
CA GLY A 659 -37.11 -7.90 13.15
C GLY A 659 -38.42 -7.79 13.94
N VAL A 660 -38.87 -8.88 14.57
CA VAL A 660 -40.07 -8.88 15.42
C VAL A 660 -39.90 -7.97 16.64
N ARG A 661 -38.75 -8.04 17.34
CA ARG A 661 -38.50 -7.15 18.49
C ARG A 661 -38.48 -5.67 18.11
N ILE A 662 -38.03 -5.34 16.90
CA ILE A 662 -38.05 -3.97 16.39
C ILE A 662 -39.48 -3.53 16.04
N SER A 663 -40.33 -4.43 15.52
CA SER A 663 -41.73 -4.09 15.28
C SER A 663 -42.56 -3.99 16.55
N GLU A 664 -42.20 -4.69 17.62
CA GLU A 664 -42.85 -4.57 18.94
C GLU A 664 -42.48 -3.28 19.68
N LEU A 665 -41.35 -2.67 19.34
CA LEU A 665 -40.89 -1.38 19.90
C LEU A 665 -41.42 -0.16 19.14
N ARG A 666 -42.11 -0.37 18.02
CA ARG A 666 -42.65 0.67 17.15
C ARG A 666 -44.16 0.67 17.22
#